data_AF-A0A1F3XTM6-F1
#
_entry.id   AF-A0A1F3XTM6-F1
#
_cell.length_a   1.000
_cell.length_b   1.000
_cell.length_c   1.000
_cell.angle_alpha   90.00
_cell.angle_beta   90.00
_cell.angle_gamma   90.00
#
_symmetry.space_group_name_H-M   'P 1'
#
loop_
_entity.id
_entity.type
_entity.pdbx_description
1 polymer ?
#
loop_
_entity_poly.entity_id
_entity_poly.type
_entity_poly.pdbx_seq_one_letter_code
_entity_poly.pdbx_strand_id
1 'polypeptide(L)'
;MNLNHVSSSLRLSAGVLVLFFATASAPAAWSSSWIEAEPWESVLDGRTIREVDRVGTRMSDALFDVIEDIPFYKTSSELFSFNVSGQRRVFDNADILNSWTVVDKFNLAGNFPIFKDGFGDLSTGAVGFSIGGGIGLDFINIRQVTAKGYGSFPSIQKRQEEMEKEAWYEEFTKMRAESAAAAESDSAEQFEPVWVEEQQEDGKVKKILNYTLKDPEENARYSKFWNVVTFPFRLPLKATALRHLESGEIISYLGTGLVEVGANVGWNLDPTGITGLAQAGVSYRTYISGTFRISVLKENDRFVKVKLTRVGTLGHGTAIGTDYKPTVLDGVVLVKSLQSSAKLIPFKLNIDQSASKSFDVGYRYDITNLKGRRAYERAVFGLMARSEELASHEDGPAVTGVEHAFKRTMNSTLRSTSARMKLAFIFRHDASNSVVHADAHVTFPDGSHHVFTSTAANGSSWRAIWGVHESTQHNFTVSMDVDHYVKAARDDSFNLLVEGSINDSNASEGELLRYILAVEDSVGKVNIFRRPDTFPEEFRKTPGKCSFYFQLGINNSQIHRFIDTPASEMWPALEKAFDMETGAWSTKANRLRYAAKWSGITLLNGILYTAGYGLPAGSKLIAAKRIHRRWTALQKIEDPVKRAETLGKMFLEKSFGYELVRLIRAVLSGETVSYYATGNNSLFGRVVDQGGTTLDFDNIATRAQRRVEFDQEGRRIQDSDKMAVVHDLDIEVLNDNKLRLSFVLSKTPLQLFIQLRVDNWWRLFHGGEQSALLIDNKGEYKEGVNTIVLDPADTGSPWYPLARILEKDNVYVASMALTNDGSHWGAVSTKRFRFLYLPEDPDDDE
;
A
#
# COMPACT_ATOMS: atom_id res chain seq x y z
N MET A 1 -66.54 -18.41 -16.34
CA MET A 1 -67.56 -18.51 -15.28
C MET A 1 -66.92 -19.27 -14.11
N ASN A 2 -66.84 -18.58 -12.97
CA ASN A 2 -66.47 -19.01 -11.61
C ASN A 2 -65.27 -19.95 -11.38
N LEU A 3 -64.20 -19.32 -10.87
CA LEU A 3 -63.04 -19.87 -10.18
C LEU A 3 -63.37 -20.21 -8.72
N ASN A 4 -62.80 -21.32 -8.21
CA ASN A 4 -62.54 -21.51 -6.79
C ASN A 4 -61.25 -22.33 -6.57
N HIS A 5 -60.37 -21.76 -5.74
CA HIS A 5 -59.27 -22.28 -4.91
C HIS A 5 -58.69 -23.70 -5.09
N VAL A 6 -57.36 -23.77 -5.27
CA VAL A 6 -56.40 -24.52 -4.41
C VAL A 6 -55.05 -23.77 -4.38
N SER A 7 -54.45 -23.70 -3.20
CA SER A 7 -53.21 -23.00 -2.82
C SER A 7 -51.96 -23.88 -2.86
N SER A 8 -50.78 -23.30 -3.12
CA SER A 8 -49.51 -23.64 -2.45
C SER A 8 -48.37 -22.66 -2.80
N SER A 9 -48.00 -21.89 -1.77
CA SER A 9 -46.65 -21.43 -1.38
C SER A 9 -45.54 -21.20 -2.40
N LEU A 10 -45.25 -19.92 -2.67
CA LEU A 10 -43.89 -19.39 -2.85
C LEU A 10 -43.86 -17.97 -2.27
N ARG A 11 -43.25 -17.80 -1.10
CA ARG A 11 -43.02 -16.47 -0.47
C ARG A 11 -41.65 -15.97 -0.90
N LEU A 12 -41.63 -14.98 -1.78
CA LEU A 12 -40.51 -14.08 -2.03
C LEU A 12 -40.93 -12.72 -1.45
N SER A 13 -40.28 -12.31 -0.36
CA SER A 13 -40.49 -11.02 0.29
C SER A 13 -39.71 -9.93 -0.45
N ALA A 14 -40.45 -9.06 -1.12
CA ALA A 14 -40.03 -7.75 -1.61
C ALA A 14 -40.86 -6.67 -0.88
N GLY A 15 -40.22 -5.54 -0.54
CA GLY A 15 -40.81 -4.40 0.19
C GLY A 15 -40.43 -4.44 1.68
N VAL A 16 -39.87 -3.40 2.28
CA VAL A 16 -40.33 -2.01 2.22
C VAL A 16 -39.14 -1.05 2.39
N LEU A 17 -38.97 -0.14 1.43
CA LEU A 17 -38.20 1.09 1.54
C LEU A 17 -39.19 2.22 1.20
N VAL A 18 -39.80 2.84 2.21
CA VAL A 18 -40.68 4.01 2.05
C VAL A 18 -40.35 5.04 3.12
N LEU A 19 -39.74 6.12 2.62
CA LEU A 19 -39.74 7.52 3.06
C LEU A 19 -40.62 7.89 4.28
N PHE A 20 -39.98 8.57 5.24
CA PHE A 20 -40.65 9.52 6.14
C PHE A 20 -40.10 10.94 5.90
N PHE A 21 -40.87 11.75 5.18
CA PHE A 21 -40.88 13.21 5.27
C PHE A 21 -42.33 13.66 5.03
N ALA A 22 -43.02 14.06 6.10
CA ALA A 22 -44.26 14.81 6.01
C ALA A 22 -44.40 15.70 7.25
N THR A 23 -44.24 17.01 7.03
CA THR A 23 -44.68 18.08 7.93
C THR A 23 -46.18 18.31 7.76
N ALA A 24 -46.96 18.24 8.84
CA ALA A 24 -48.23 18.97 8.96
C ALA A 24 -48.64 19.13 10.42
N SER A 25 -48.86 20.37 10.79
CA SER A 25 -49.32 20.93 12.05
C SER A 25 -50.82 20.70 12.31
N ALA A 26 -51.19 20.30 13.53
CA ALA A 26 -52.40 20.76 14.24
C ALA A 26 -52.29 20.44 15.76
N PRO A 27 -52.84 21.28 16.65
CA PRO A 27 -52.59 21.23 18.10
C PRO A 27 -53.68 20.46 18.86
N ALA A 28 -53.32 19.76 19.94
CA ALA A 28 -53.99 19.80 21.25
C ALA A 28 -53.64 18.61 22.15
N ALA A 29 -53.18 18.97 23.35
CA ALA A 29 -53.51 18.37 24.64
C ALA A 29 -53.17 16.89 24.88
N TRP A 30 -51.89 16.60 25.12
CA TRP A 30 -51.49 15.49 26.00
C TRP A 30 -50.59 16.02 27.12
N SER A 31 -50.90 15.54 28.31
CA SER A 31 -50.44 15.96 29.63
C SER A 31 -48.92 16.07 29.79
N SER A 32 -48.50 17.15 30.44
CA SER A 32 -47.16 17.35 31.00
C SER A 32 -46.88 16.37 32.14
N SER A 33 -46.55 15.12 31.82
CA SER A 33 -45.64 14.34 32.65
C SER A 33 -44.24 14.61 32.12
N TRP A 34 -43.43 15.30 32.91
CA TRP A 34 -42.00 15.44 32.69
C TRP A 34 -41.41 14.04 32.59
N ILE A 35 -41.19 13.56 31.37
CA ILE A 35 -40.17 12.55 31.12
C ILE A 35 -38.89 13.33 31.39
N GLU A 36 -38.31 13.13 32.57
CA GLU A 36 -36.88 13.42 32.75
C GLU A 36 -36.20 12.71 31.58
N ALA A 37 -35.71 13.50 30.62
CA ALA A 37 -34.85 12.96 29.59
C ALA A 37 -33.67 12.40 30.36
N GLU A 38 -33.63 11.07 30.49
CA GLU A 38 -32.42 10.38 30.87
C GLU A 38 -31.30 11.01 30.06
N PRO A 39 -30.22 11.50 30.70
CA PRO A 39 -29.10 12.08 29.96
C PRO A 39 -28.73 11.06 28.91
N TRP A 40 -28.63 11.48 27.65
CA TRP A 40 -28.40 10.60 26.49
C TRP A 40 -27.19 9.65 26.71
N GLU A 41 -26.28 10.04 27.60
CA GLU A 41 -25.20 9.27 28.21
C GLU A 41 -25.61 7.94 28.86
N SER A 42 -26.78 7.83 29.51
CA SER A 42 -27.28 6.57 30.10
C SER A 42 -27.92 5.63 29.08
N VAL A 43 -28.20 6.11 27.86
CA VAL A 43 -28.80 5.33 26.76
C VAL A 43 -27.73 4.79 25.80
N LEU A 44 -26.55 5.41 25.76
CA LEU A 44 -25.43 4.91 24.99
C LEU A 44 -24.68 3.84 25.79
N ASP A 45 -25.16 2.60 25.69
CA ASP A 45 -24.34 1.42 25.97
C ASP A 45 -22.97 1.59 25.29
N GLY A 46 -21.88 1.15 25.93
CA GLY A 46 -20.53 1.21 25.36
C GLY A 46 -20.42 0.58 23.97
N ARG A 47 -21.41 -0.24 23.57
CA ARG A 47 -21.62 -0.70 22.19
C ARG A 47 -21.90 0.43 21.19
N THR A 48 -22.81 1.36 21.50
CA THR A 48 -23.19 2.46 20.61
C THR A 48 -22.06 3.48 20.49
N ILE A 49 -21.35 3.75 21.59
CA ILE A 49 -20.15 4.62 21.59
C ILE A 49 -19.08 4.03 20.66
N ARG A 50 -18.77 2.73 20.76
CA ARG A 50 -17.83 2.06 19.84
C ARG A 50 -18.30 2.07 18.39
N GLU A 51 -19.60 1.97 18.12
CA GLU A 51 -20.12 2.07 16.75
C GLU A 51 -19.97 3.50 16.19
N VAL A 52 -20.25 4.53 17.00
CA VAL A 52 -20.05 5.93 16.64
C VAL A 52 -18.56 6.23 16.41
N ASP A 53 -17.68 5.78 17.29
CA ASP A 53 -16.22 5.93 17.13
C ASP A 53 -15.75 5.24 15.84
N ARG A 54 -16.20 4.01 15.58
CA ARG A 54 -15.88 3.30 14.32
C ARG A 54 -16.37 4.04 13.10
N VAL A 55 -17.57 4.62 13.14
CA VAL A 55 -18.09 5.45 12.04
C VAL A 55 -17.25 6.73 11.90
N GLY A 56 -16.88 7.36 13.01
CA GLY A 56 -15.99 8.53 13.06
C GLY A 56 -14.62 8.24 12.45
N THR A 57 -13.95 7.16 12.84
CA THR A 57 -12.68 6.72 12.25
C THR A 57 -12.85 6.39 10.76
N ARG A 58 -13.92 5.68 10.36
CA ARG A 58 -14.20 5.39 8.94
C ARG A 58 -14.42 6.65 8.12
N MET A 59 -15.13 7.64 8.68
CA MET A 59 -15.33 8.93 8.02
C MET A 59 -14.03 9.72 7.96
N SER A 60 -13.21 9.70 9.01
CA SER A 60 -11.89 10.33 9.02
C SER A 60 -10.95 9.69 7.99
N ASP A 61 -10.91 8.36 7.92
CA ASP A 61 -10.18 7.60 6.91
C ASP A 61 -10.68 7.93 5.50
N ALA A 62 -11.99 7.90 5.28
CA ALA A 62 -12.60 8.25 4.01
C ALA A 62 -12.34 9.70 3.61
N LEU A 63 -12.35 10.62 4.58
CA LEU A 63 -12.01 12.03 4.37
C LEU A 63 -10.54 12.18 4.03
N PHE A 64 -9.62 11.53 4.76
CA PHE A 64 -8.19 11.55 4.47
C PHE A 64 -7.89 10.98 3.06
N ASP A 65 -8.52 9.86 2.72
CA ASP A 65 -8.47 9.21 1.42
C ASP A 65 -9.10 10.05 0.29
N VAL A 66 -10.01 10.97 0.62
CA VAL A 66 -10.60 11.96 -0.32
C VAL A 66 -9.70 13.20 -0.42
N ILE A 67 -9.01 13.55 0.67
CA ILE A 67 -8.00 14.61 0.80
C ILE A 67 -6.67 14.22 0.12
N GLU A 68 -6.54 12.99 -0.39
CA GLU A 68 -5.38 12.54 -1.17
C GLU A 68 -4.98 13.44 -2.36
N ASP A 69 -5.82 14.36 -2.81
CA ASP A 69 -5.48 15.34 -3.86
C ASP A 69 -6.22 16.66 -3.56
N ILE A 70 -5.65 17.49 -2.68
CA ILE A 70 -6.20 18.79 -2.28
C ILE A 70 -5.84 19.82 -3.37
N PRO A 71 -6.79 20.31 -4.18
CA PRO A 71 -6.52 21.46 -5.03
C PRO A 71 -6.42 22.70 -4.14
N PHE A 72 -5.22 23.26 -3.99
CA PHE A 72 -5.02 24.54 -3.30
C PHE A 72 -5.50 25.71 -4.16
N TYR A 73 -5.29 25.60 -5.46
CA TYR A 73 -5.74 26.60 -6.42
C TYR A 73 -5.99 25.95 -7.77
N LYS A 74 -7.12 26.25 -8.38
CA LYS A 74 -7.44 25.80 -9.72
C LYS A 74 -8.12 26.91 -10.49
N THR A 75 -7.52 27.30 -11.60
CA THR A 75 -8.11 28.24 -12.55
C THR A 75 -8.13 27.61 -13.93
N SER A 76 -9.18 27.87 -14.69
CA SER A 76 -9.30 27.38 -16.06
C SER A 76 -10.00 28.45 -16.89
N SER A 77 -9.34 28.88 -17.94
CA SER A 77 -9.90 29.65 -19.05
C SER A 77 -9.94 28.76 -20.30
N GLU A 78 -10.49 29.29 -21.39
CA GLU A 78 -10.47 28.62 -22.70
C GLU A 78 -9.05 28.43 -23.25
N LEU A 79 -8.10 29.28 -22.83
CA LEU A 79 -6.73 29.31 -23.36
C LEU A 79 -5.73 28.62 -22.44
N PHE A 80 -6.06 28.44 -21.15
CA PHE A 80 -5.13 27.92 -20.16
C PHE A 80 -5.84 27.37 -18.94
N SER A 81 -5.36 26.25 -18.43
CA SER A 81 -5.74 25.69 -17.14
C SER A 81 -4.50 25.62 -16.25
N PHE A 82 -4.64 26.00 -14.99
CA PHE A 82 -3.59 25.89 -13.99
C PHE A 82 -4.15 25.26 -12.73
N ASN A 83 -3.37 24.35 -12.16
CA ASN A 83 -3.72 23.60 -10.98
C ASN A 83 -2.51 23.55 -10.06
N VAL A 84 -2.73 23.96 -8.82
CA VAL A 84 -1.83 23.75 -7.69
C VAL A 84 -2.53 22.74 -6.79
N SER A 85 -1.92 21.57 -6.59
CA SER A 85 -2.46 20.59 -5.65
C SER A 85 -1.40 19.97 -4.75
N GLY A 86 -1.84 19.52 -3.59
CA GLY A 86 -1.05 18.75 -2.64
C GLY A 86 -1.66 17.37 -2.44
N GLN A 87 -0.80 16.38 -2.28
CA GLN A 87 -1.19 15.00 -2.06
C GLN A 87 -0.33 14.40 -0.96
N ARG A 88 -0.94 13.64 -0.05
CA ARG A 88 -0.23 12.78 0.90
C ARG A 88 -0.67 11.34 0.71
N ARG A 89 0.29 10.43 0.69
CA ARG A 89 0.06 8.99 0.74
C ARG A 89 0.86 8.36 1.85
N VAL A 90 0.31 7.33 2.44
CA VAL A 90 0.89 6.62 3.57
C VAL A 90 0.87 5.14 3.24
N PHE A 91 2.04 4.51 3.31
CA PHE A 91 2.24 3.11 2.97
C PHE A 91 2.76 2.37 4.20
N ASP A 92 2.08 1.27 4.57
CA ASP A 92 2.60 0.36 5.59
C ASP A 92 3.88 -0.25 5.04
N ASN A 93 5.00 -0.08 5.74
CA ASN A 93 6.24 -0.71 5.31
C ASN A 93 6.24 -2.19 5.60
N ALA A 94 5.19 -2.75 6.21
CA ALA A 94 5.10 -4.18 6.48
C ALA A 94 6.36 -4.71 7.18
N ASP A 95 7.04 -3.90 8.01
CA ASP A 95 8.21 -4.28 8.80
C ASP A 95 7.89 -4.52 10.27
N ILE A 96 8.81 -5.16 11.01
CA ILE A 96 8.55 -5.49 12.42
C ILE A 96 8.42 -4.25 13.32
N LEU A 97 8.94 -3.10 12.89
CA LEU A 97 8.90 -1.85 13.63
C LEU A 97 7.57 -1.11 13.51
N ASN A 98 6.61 -1.64 12.74
CA ASN A 98 5.38 -0.96 12.35
C ASN A 98 5.68 0.42 11.74
N SER A 99 6.73 0.53 10.93
CA SER A 99 7.09 1.79 10.29
C SER A 99 6.20 2.05 9.07
N TRP A 100 6.07 3.32 8.74
CA TRP A 100 5.24 3.78 7.62
C TRP A 100 6.04 4.72 6.74
N THR A 101 5.88 4.59 5.43
CA THR A 101 6.41 5.55 4.46
C THR A 101 5.36 6.60 4.15
N VAL A 102 5.71 7.86 4.38
CA VAL A 102 4.87 9.02 4.06
C VAL A 102 5.43 9.68 2.80
N VAL A 103 4.59 9.78 1.78
CA VAL A 103 4.89 10.42 0.50
C VAL A 103 4.05 11.68 0.39
N ASP A 104 4.70 12.82 0.56
CA ASP A 104 4.13 14.14 0.33
C ASP A 104 4.43 14.57 -1.10
N LYS A 105 3.42 14.99 -1.86
CA LYS A 105 3.56 15.46 -3.23
C LYS A 105 2.93 16.86 -3.35
N PHE A 106 3.62 17.75 -4.03
CA PHE A 106 3.11 19.06 -4.40
C PHE A 106 3.22 19.22 -5.92
N ASN A 107 2.11 19.48 -6.59
CA ASN A 107 2.01 19.58 -8.03
C ASN A 107 1.64 21.00 -8.44
N LEU A 108 2.36 21.52 -9.43
CA LEU A 108 2.01 22.69 -10.21
C LEU A 108 1.84 22.22 -11.65
N ALA A 109 0.63 22.22 -12.19
CA ALA A 109 0.36 21.80 -13.56
C ALA A 109 -0.34 22.91 -14.33
N GLY A 110 0.17 23.23 -15.52
CA GLY A 110 -0.44 24.13 -16.48
C GLY A 110 -0.71 23.41 -17.79
N ASN A 111 -1.93 23.48 -18.33
CA ASN A 111 -2.23 23.00 -19.68
C ASN A 111 -2.77 24.14 -20.52
N PHE A 112 -2.32 24.26 -21.76
CA PHE A 112 -2.74 25.26 -22.72
C PHE A 112 -3.26 24.56 -23.98
N PRO A 113 -4.57 24.60 -24.27
CA PRO A 113 -5.07 24.18 -25.56
C PRO A 113 -4.50 25.12 -26.64
N ILE A 114 -3.69 24.58 -27.54
CA ILE A 114 -3.15 25.33 -28.69
C ILE A 114 -4.24 25.49 -29.75
N PHE A 115 -5.02 24.44 -29.96
CA PHE A 115 -6.13 24.41 -30.90
C PHE A 115 -7.23 23.51 -30.36
N LYS A 116 -8.47 23.97 -30.40
CA LYS A 116 -9.64 23.14 -30.07
C LYS A 116 -10.76 23.57 -31.00
N ASP A 117 -11.14 22.68 -31.92
CA ASP A 117 -12.21 22.95 -32.86
C ASP A 117 -13.26 21.83 -32.78
N GLY A 118 -14.53 22.24 -32.82
CA GLY A 118 -15.68 21.36 -32.79
C GLY A 118 -16.35 21.40 -34.14
N PHE A 119 -16.23 20.33 -34.92
CA PHE A 119 -16.89 20.23 -36.21
C PHE A 119 -18.38 19.90 -36.02
N GLY A 120 -19.19 20.95 -35.94
CA GLY A 120 -20.64 20.91 -36.08
C GLY A 120 -21.42 20.41 -34.86
N ASP A 121 -22.48 21.14 -34.52
CA ASP A 121 -23.56 20.65 -33.67
C ASP A 121 -24.45 19.74 -34.52
N LEU A 122 -23.93 18.56 -34.90
CA LEU A 122 -24.78 17.51 -35.43
C LEU A 122 -25.70 17.11 -34.28
N SER A 123 -27.02 17.22 -34.47
CA SER A 123 -28.08 17.13 -33.44
C SER A 123 -28.08 15.87 -32.54
N THR A 124 -27.13 14.97 -32.70
CA THR A 124 -26.93 13.75 -31.90
C THR A 124 -25.47 13.43 -31.52
N GLY A 125 -24.47 14.21 -31.97
CA GLY A 125 -23.07 13.97 -31.60
C GLY A 125 -22.09 15.08 -32.00
N ALA A 126 -21.15 15.38 -31.12
CA ALA A 126 -20.10 16.36 -31.35
C ALA A 126 -18.79 15.65 -31.71
N VAL A 127 -18.22 16.00 -32.87
CA VAL A 127 -16.86 15.61 -33.25
C VAL A 127 -15.92 16.77 -32.96
N GLY A 128 -14.92 16.55 -32.12
CA GLY A 128 -13.91 17.53 -31.77
C GLY A 128 -12.50 17.07 -32.15
N PHE A 129 -11.65 18.03 -32.42
CA PHE A 129 -10.21 17.86 -32.57
C PHE A 129 -9.50 18.84 -31.63
N SER A 130 -8.46 18.37 -30.94
CA SER A 130 -7.70 19.17 -29.98
C SER A 130 -6.20 18.95 -30.11
N ILE A 131 -5.44 20.03 -30.09
CA ILE A 131 -4.00 20.06 -29.86
C ILE A 131 -3.76 20.81 -28.55
N GLY A 132 -3.08 20.18 -27.61
CA GLY A 132 -2.78 20.75 -26.30
C GLY A 132 -1.31 20.63 -25.97
N GLY A 133 -0.81 21.59 -25.19
CA GLY A 133 0.46 21.46 -24.50
C GLY A 133 0.24 21.46 -22.99
N GLY A 134 1.16 20.83 -22.26
CA GLY A 134 1.17 20.79 -20.81
C GLY A 134 2.58 21.00 -20.28
N ILE A 135 2.69 21.75 -19.20
CA ILE A 135 3.90 21.87 -18.40
C ILE A 135 3.54 21.55 -16.96
N GLY A 136 4.46 20.92 -16.24
CA GLY A 136 4.25 20.60 -14.83
C GLY A 136 5.54 20.65 -14.05
N LEU A 137 5.44 21.06 -12.80
CA LEU A 137 6.45 20.89 -11.77
C LEU A 137 5.86 20.03 -10.66
N ASP A 138 6.54 18.94 -10.36
CA ASP A 138 6.19 18.04 -9.27
C ASP A 138 7.32 18.06 -8.26
N PHE A 139 6.97 18.28 -7.00
CA PHE A 139 7.85 18.06 -5.87
C PHE A 139 7.32 16.83 -5.14
N ILE A 140 8.23 15.98 -4.64
CA ILE A 140 7.90 14.80 -3.88
C ILE A 140 8.88 14.73 -2.69
N ASN A 141 8.36 14.55 -1.49
CA ASN A 141 9.13 14.27 -0.29
C ASN A 141 8.72 12.90 0.27
N ILE A 142 9.67 11.99 0.39
CA ILE A 142 9.48 10.64 0.90
C ILE A 142 10.25 10.53 2.20
N ARG A 143 9.55 10.20 3.28
CA ARG A 143 10.14 9.99 4.61
C ARG A 143 9.56 8.77 5.29
N GLN A 144 10.30 8.21 6.22
CA GLN A 144 9.83 7.12 7.06
C GLN A 144 9.45 7.66 8.44
N VAL A 145 8.34 7.14 8.96
CA VAL A 145 7.90 7.40 10.33
C VAL A 145 8.04 6.09 11.10
N THR A 146 9.01 6.05 12.00
CA THR A 146 9.34 4.87 12.83
C THR A 146 8.83 5.07 14.25
N ALA A 147 8.81 3.97 15.03
CA ALA A 147 8.42 3.98 16.44
C ALA A 147 9.14 5.04 17.30
N LYS A 148 10.43 5.30 17.02
CA LYS A 148 11.24 6.31 17.73
C LYS A 148 10.68 7.73 17.56
N GLY A 149 10.04 8.04 16.44
CA GLY A 149 9.41 9.33 16.16
C GLY A 149 8.03 9.52 16.82
N TYR A 150 7.45 8.47 17.41
CA TYR A 150 6.09 8.55 17.97
C TYR A 150 6.05 9.28 19.32
N GLY A 151 7.13 9.21 20.11
CA GLY A 151 7.20 9.80 21.46
C GLY A 151 7.54 11.30 21.51
N SER A 152 8.04 11.89 20.41
CA SER A 152 8.45 13.29 20.38
C SER A 152 7.31 14.28 20.08
N PHE A 153 6.07 13.79 19.93
CA PHE A 153 4.96 14.64 19.55
C PHE A 153 4.09 15.04 20.75
N PRO A 154 3.64 16.30 20.79
CA PRO A 154 2.59 16.72 21.71
C PRO A 154 1.35 15.84 21.54
N SER A 155 0.60 15.60 22.63
CA SER A 155 -0.68 14.90 22.59
C SER A 155 -1.65 15.56 21.60
N ILE A 156 -2.72 14.87 21.19
CA ILE A 156 -3.75 15.48 20.32
C ILE A 156 -4.29 16.75 20.98
N GLN A 157 -4.51 16.73 22.30
CA GLN A 157 -4.87 17.90 23.10
C GLN A 157 -3.81 18.99 23.04
N LYS A 158 -2.53 18.69 23.25
CA LYS A 158 -1.48 19.71 23.19
C LYS A 158 -1.29 20.28 21.77
N ARG A 159 -1.54 19.48 20.72
CA ARG A 159 -1.60 19.97 19.33
C ARG A 159 -2.85 20.80 19.06
N GLN A 160 -3.99 20.43 19.64
CA GLN A 160 -5.21 21.25 19.60
C GLN A 160 -4.94 22.58 20.29
N GLU A 161 -4.33 22.60 21.47
CA GLU A 161 -3.94 23.81 22.18
C GLU A 161 -2.90 24.64 21.41
N GLU A 162 -1.90 24.01 20.77
CA GLU A 162 -0.92 24.70 19.93
C GLU A 162 -1.59 25.31 18.69
N MET A 163 -2.49 24.55 18.05
CA MET A 163 -3.26 25.00 16.90
C MET A 163 -4.27 26.09 17.28
N GLU A 164 -4.87 26.01 18.47
CA GLU A 164 -5.75 27.03 19.07
C GLU A 164 -5.02 28.34 19.33
N LYS A 165 -3.70 28.28 19.57
CA LYS A 165 -2.82 29.44 19.76
C LYS A 165 -2.28 30.02 18.45
N GLU A 166 -2.47 29.35 17.31
CA GLU A 166 -2.03 29.87 16.01
C GLU A 166 -2.98 30.95 15.50
N ALA A 167 -2.42 32.07 15.00
CA ALA A 167 -3.20 33.25 14.60
C ALA A 167 -4.28 32.97 13.54
N TRP A 168 -4.02 32.01 12.64
CA TRP A 168 -4.99 31.62 11.61
C TRP A 168 -6.19 30.86 12.21
N TYR A 169 -6.01 30.13 13.30
CA TYR A 169 -7.09 29.41 13.97
C TYR A 169 -7.95 30.36 14.80
N GLU A 170 -7.37 31.38 15.42
CA GLU A 170 -8.12 32.49 16.00
C GLU A 170 -8.97 33.23 14.95
N GLU A 171 -8.42 33.41 13.74
CA GLU A 171 -9.14 34.05 12.63
C GLU A 171 -10.25 33.15 12.07
N PHE A 172 -9.98 31.84 11.95
CA PHE A 172 -10.95 30.81 11.57
C PHE A 172 -12.06 30.63 12.60
N THR A 173 -11.73 30.65 13.90
CA THR A 173 -12.71 30.58 14.99
C THR A 173 -13.49 31.88 15.14
N LYS A 174 -12.92 33.05 14.84
CA LYS A 174 -13.69 34.30 14.69
C LYS A 174 -14.71 34.20 13.55
N MET A 175 -14.30 33.72 12.38
CA MET A 175 -15.21 33.47 11.25
C MET A 175 -16.29 32.44 11.61
N ARG A 176 -15.94 31.43 12.42
CA ARG A 176 -16.88 30.40 12.88
C ARG A 176 -17.78 30.91 14.00
N ALA A 177 -17.31 31.75 14.91
CA ALA A 177 -18.09 32.36 16.00
C ALA A 177 -19.09 33.38 15.46
N GLU A 178 -18.76 34.08 14.37
CA GLU A 178 -19.71 34.89 13.60
C GLU A 178 -20.80 34.03 12.91
N SER A 179 -20.54 32.73 12.73
CA SER A 179 -21.44 31.77 12.08
C SER A 179 -22.15 30.80 13.06
N ALA A 180 -21.70 30.71 14.31
CA ALA A 180 -22.05 29.64 15.25
C ALA A 180 -22.54 30.17 16.60
N ALA A 181 -23.25 31.30 16.63
CA ALA A 181 -24.00 31.76 17.80
C ALA A 181 -25.26 30.89 18.10
N ALA A 182 -25.24 29.60 17.76
CA ALA A 182 -26.33 28.66 17.99
C ALA A 182 -25.82 27.20 17.96
N ALA A 183 -25.02 26.79 18.96
CA ALA A 183 -25.01 25.45 19.57
C ALA A 183 -23.66 25.21 20.27
N GLU A 184 -23.67 25.30 21.60
CA GLU A 184 -22.61 24.77 22.47
C GLU A 184 -23.22 23.73 23.43
N SER A 185 -22.57 22.58 23.55
CA SER A 185 -22.20 21.98 24.84
C SER A 185 -21.33 20.73 24.65
N ASP A 186 -20.20 20.77 25.37
CA ASP A 186 -19.54 19.72 26.17
C ASP A 186 -19.53 18.25 25.72
N SER A 187 -18.33 17.71 25.51
CA SER A 187 -17.63 16.86 26.50
C SER A 187 -16.42 16.17 25.85
N ALA A 188 -15.23 16.38 26.42
CA ALA A 188 -14.01 15.65 26.06
C ALA A 188 -13.44 15.01 27.33
N GLU A 189 -13.90 13.80 27.65
CA GLU A 189 -13.24 12.96 28.64
C GLU A 189 -11.87 12.51 28.12
N GLN A 190 -10.87 12.75 28.96
CA GLN A 190 -9.45 12.63 28.66
C GLN A 190 -8.97 11.20 28.92
N PHE A 191 -8.37 10.56 27.91
CA PHE A 191 -7.47 9.42 28.12
C PHE A 191 -6.11 9.95 28.58
N GLU A 192 -5.78 9.82 29.87
CA GLU A 192 -4.44 10.15 30.37
C GLU A 192 -3.39 9.10 29.94
N PRO A 193 -2.19 9.53 29.49
CA PRO A 193 -1.07 8.63 29.26
C PRO A 193 -0.43 8.20 30.58
N VAL A 194 -0.19 6.89 30.75
CA VAL A 194 0.56 6.33 31.88
C VAL A 194 2.05 6.66 31.70
N TRP A 195 2.69 7.26 32.68
CA TRP A 195 4.13 7.53 32.69
C TRP A 195 4.87 6.43 33.45
N VAL A 196 6.04 5.97 32.97
CA VAL A 196 6.96 5.14 33.75
C VAL A 196 8.15 6.02 34.16
N GLU A 197 8.42 6.10 35.45
CA GLU A 197 9.47 6.94 36.01
C GLU A 197 10.75 6.12 36.23
N GLU A 198 11.81 6.38 35.44
CA GLU A 198 13.14 5.81 35.64
C GLU A 198 13.92 6.72 36.60
N GLN A 199 14.27 6.22 37.79
CA GLN A 199 15.16 6.94 38.70
C GLN A 199 16.61 6.82 38.20
N GLN A 200 17.24 7.95 37.89
CA GLN A 200 18.68 7.99 37.61
C GLN A 200 19.49 8.02 38.92
N GLU A 201 20.73 7.50 38.88
CA GLU A 201 21.68 7.48 40.01
C GLU A 201 21.97 8.88 40.59
N ASP A 202 21.70 9.97 39.85
CA ASP A 202 21.84 11.35 40.32
C ASP A 202 20.57 11.93 40.96
N GLY A 203 19.57 11.08 41.25
CA GLY A 203 18.30 11.47 41.89
C GLY A 203 17.32 12.19 40.96
N LYS A 204 17.60 12.26 39.65
CA LYS A 204 16.68 12.83 38.66
C LYS A 204 15.75 11.76 38.12
N VAL A 205 14.47 12.09 38.08
CA VAL A 205 13.45 11.24 37.49
C VAL A 205 13.40 11.49 35.99
N LYS A 206 13.79 10.51 35.19
CA LYS A 206 13.59 10.52 33.75
C LYS A 206 12.26 9.84 33.45
N LYS A 207 11.27 10.64 33.04
CA LYS A 207 9.98 10.13 32.59
C LYS A 207 10.14 9.38 31.26
N ILE A 208 10.01 8.06 31.28
CA ILE A 208 9.94 7.22 30.09
C ILE A 208 8.46 7.12 29.71
N LEU A 209 8.14 7.51 28.47
CA LEU A 209 6.78 7.44 27.95
C LEU A 209 6.39 5.96 27.79
N ASN A 210 5.30 5.54 28.41
CA ASN A 210 4.74 4.21 28.19
C ASN A 210 4.06 4.21 26.81
N TYR A 211 4.59 3.41 25.89
CA TYR A 211 4.02 3.29 24.55
C TYR A 211 2.81 2.34 24.60
N THR A 212 1.63 2.85 24.94
CA THR A 212 0.43 2.35 24.24
C THR A 212 0.58 2.88 22.83
N LEU A 213 0.92 2.03 21.86
CA LEU A 213 1.07 2.40 20.45
C LEU A 213 -0.23 3.10 20.01
N LYS A 214 -0.26 4.44 20.05
CA LYS A 214 -1.17 5.22 19.21
C LYS A 214 -1.04 4.68 17.81
N ASP A 215 -2.15 4.50 17.10
CA ASP A 215 -2.16 3.86 15.79
C ASP A 215 -1.01 4.42 14.91
N PRO A 216 0.04 3.62 14.63
CA PRO A 216 1.20 4.03 13.85
C PRO A 216 0.82 4.66 12.52
N GLU A 217 -0.29 4.19 11.94
CA GLU A 217 -0.86 4.71 10.70
C GLU A 217 -1.39 6.13 10.86
N GLU A 218 -2.20 6.39 11.88
CA GLU A 218 -2.71 7.74 12.17
C GLU A 218 -1.55 8.72 12.35
N ASN A 219 -0.49 8.30 13.05
CA ASN A 219 0.68 9.16 13.21
C ASN A 219 1.39 9.41 11.88
N ALA A 220 1.55 8.40 11.03
CA ALA A 220 2.10 8.59 9.70
C ALA A 220 1.25 9.56 8.85
N ARG A 221 -0.08 9.46 8.93
CA ARG A 221 -1.04 10.33 8.23
C ARG A 221 -0.98 11.77 8.67
N TYR A 222 -0.96 12.03 9.99
CA TYR A 222 -1.10 13.38 10.52
C TYR A 222 0.23 14.03 10.95
N SER A 223 1.32 13.27 11.10
CA SER A 223 2.63 13.87 11.42
C SER A 223 3.08 14.82 10.32
N LYS A 224 3.60 16.00 10.69
CA LYS A 224 4.10 17.02 9.76
C LYS A 224 3.14 17.27 8.57
N PHE A 225 1.83 17.34 8.77
CA PHE A 225 0.83 17.50 7.69
C PHE A 225 1.12 18.70 6.78
N TRP A 226 1.51 19.82 7.39
CA TRP A 226 1.92 21.03 6.69
C TRP A 226 3.11 20.85 5.75
N ASN A 227 3.89 19.77 5.88
CA ASN A 227 4.98 19.50 4.96
C ASN A 227 4.50 19.48 3.52
N VAL A 228 3.30 18.97 3.21
CA VAL A 228 2.74 18.93 1.83
C VAL A 228 2.79 20.31 1.14
N VAL A 229 2.61 21.39 1.90
CA VAL A 229 2.61 22.76 1.37
C VAL A 229 3.97 23.43 1.52
N THR A 230 4.70 23.16 2.61
CA THR A 230 5.94 23.89 2.94
C THR A 230 7.20 23.27 2.34
N PHE A 231 7.20 21.98 2.02
CA PHE A 231 8.40 21.28 1.56
C PHE A 231 8.99 21.79 0.22
N PRO A 232 8.23 22.36 -0.73
CA PRO A 232 8.83 22.95 -1.94
C PRO A 232 9.79 24.11 -1.62
N PHE A 233 9.72 24.68 -0.41
CA PHE A 233 10.66 25.70 0.08
C PHE A 233 11.86 25.12 0.84
N ARG A 234 11.88 23.80 1.10
CA ARG A 234 12.95 23.06 1.79
C ARG A 234 13.81 22.24 0.82
N LEU A 235 13.92 22.66 -0.43
CA LEU A 235 14.71 21.93 -1.43
C LEU A 235 16.20 21.94 -1.06
N PRO A 236 16.90 20.81 -1.20
CA PRO A 236 18.30 20.68 -0.76
C PRO A 236 19.28 21.25 -1.80
N LEU A 237 19.02 22.46 -2.31
CA LEU A 237 19.80 23.10 -3.37
C LEU A 237 21.24 23.50 -2.95
N LYS A 238 21.54 23.42 -1.65
CA LYS A 238 22.85 23.69 -1.05
C LYS A 238 23.18 22.65 0.00
N ALA A 239 24.47 22.41 0.26
CA ALA A 239 24.88 21.46 1.29
C ALA A 239 24.41 21.86 2.69
N THR A 240 24.25 23.16 2.96
CA THR A 240 23.69 23.66 4.24
C THR A 240 22.22 23.32 4.41
N ALA A 241 21.45 23.24 3.31
CA ALA A 241 20.04 22.91 3.34
C ALA A 241 19.80 21.44 3.75
N LEU A 242 20.74 20.53 3.47
CA LEU A 242 20.69 19.12 3.87
C LEU A 242 20.57 18.90 5.38
N ARG A 243 20.96 19.88 6.20
CA ARG A 243 20.81 19.79 7.67
C ARG A 243 19.34 19.75 8.11
N HIS A 244 18.43 20.26 7.28
CA HIS A 244 16.99 20.24 7.57
C HIS A 244 16.31 18.94 7.12
N LEU A 245 17.05 18.02 6.49
CA LEU A 245 16.54 16.71 6.10
C LEU A 245 16.91 15.67 7.15
N GLU A 246 16.00 14.73 7.36
CA GLU A 246 16.25 13.54 8.17
C GLU A 246 17.10 12.53 7.39
N SER A 247 17.91 11.73 8.07
CA SER A 247 18.60 10.60 7.43
C SER A 247 17.56 9.63 6.88
N GLY A 248 17.74 9.21 5.63
CA GLY A 248 16.78 8.39 4.88
C GLY A 248 15.68 9.18 4.16
N GLU A 249 15.55 10.50 4.41
CA GLU A 249 14.59 11.36 3.71
C GLU A 249 15.03 11.61 2.27
N ILE A 250 14.06 11.57 1.36
CA ILE A 250 14.28 11.73 -0.08
C ILE A 250 13.43 12.88 -0.59
N ILE A 251 14.10 13.85 -1.22
CA ILE A 251 13.44 14.95 -1.92
C ILE A 251 13.67 14.79 -3.41
N SER A 252 12.57 14.71 -4.15
CA SER A 252 12.55 14.70 -5.61
C SER A 252 11.85 15.93 -6.14
N TYR A 253 12.40 16.53 -7.19
CA TYR A 253 11.73 17.58 -7.96
C TYR A 253 11.85 17.27 -9.45
N LEU A 254 10.75 17.49 -10.13
CA LEU A 254 10.48 16.99 -11.46
C LEU A 254 9.90 18.12 -12.30
N GLY A 255 10.46 18.32 -13.49
CA GLY A 255 9.81 19.05 -14.57
C GLY A 255 9.21 18.09 -15.59
N THR A 256 7.96 18.32 -15.98
CA THR A 256 7.28 17.59 -17.05
C THR A 256 6.88 18.52 -18.18
N GLY A 257 7.06 18.07 -19.41
CA GLY A 257 6.51 18.68 -20.61
C GLY A 257 5.65 17.67 -21.37
N LEU A 258 4.53 18.12 -21.93
CA LEU A 258 3.56 17.31 -22.66
C LEU A 258 3.15 18.06 -23.93
N VAL A 259 3.10 17.35 -25.05
CA VAL A 259 2.40 17.77 -26.26
C VAL A 259 1.44 16.66 -26.62
N GLU A 260 0.15 16.99 -26.76
CA GLU A 260 -0.90 16.03 -27.11
C GLU A 260 -1.71 16.49 -28.31
N VAL A 261 -2.09 15.51 -29.13
CA VAL A 261 -2.99 15.66 -30.27
C VAL A 261 -4.08 14.61 -30.12
N GLY A 262 -5.34 15.03 -30.11
CA GLY A 262 -6.48 14.17 -29.85
C GLY A 262 -7.65 14.46 -30.77
N ALA A 263 -8.41 13.42 -31.06
CA ALA A 263 -9.73 13.50 -31.68
C ALA A 263 -10.75 12.87 -30.72
N ASN A 264 -11.88 13.54 -30.53
CA ASN A 264 -12.95 13.06 -29.66
C ASN A 264 -14.27 13.02 -30.42
N VAL A 265 -14.99 11.91 -30.30
CA VAL A 265 -16.36 11.77 -30.80
C VAL A 265 -17.25 11.51 -29.59
N GLY A 266 -18.15 12.45 -29.29
CA GLY A 266 -19.12 12.34 -28.20
C GLY A 266 -20.53 12.16 -28.75
N TRP A 267 -21.31 11.27 -28.15
CA TRP A 267 -22.74 11.11 -28.44
C TRP A 267 -23.54 11.23 -27.14
N ASN A 268 -24.63 12.01 -27.21
CA ASN A 268 -25.54 12.11 -26.09
C ASN A 268 -26.56 10.98 -26.20
N LEU A 269 -26.38 9.93 -25.39
CA LEU A 269 -27.32 8.81 -25.35
C LEU A 269 -28.41 9.16 -24.34
N ASP A 270 -29.31 10.08 -24.72
CA ASP A 270 -30.56 10.34 -23.98
C ASP A 270 -31.76 9.77 -24.78
N PRO A 271 -31.99 8.45 -24.72
CA PRO A 271 -33.11 7.83 -25.44
C PRO A 271 -34.48 8.11 -24.77
N THR A 272 -34.52 8.76 -23.61
CA THR A 272 -35.77 8.99 -22.85
C THR A 272 -36.18 10.45 -22.74
N GLY A 273 -35.28 11.41 -22.99
CA GLY A 273 -35.54 12.86 -22.90
C GLY A 273 -35.79 13.36 -21.48
N ILE A 274 -35.69 12.48 -20.48
CA ILE A 274 -36.00 12.76 -19.06
C ILE A 274 -34.72 12.99 -18.26
N THR A 275 -33.56 12.57 -18.79
CA THR A 275 -32.28 12.65 -18.07
C THR A 275 -31.14 12.93 -19.04
N GLY A 276 -30.76 14.20 -19.22
CA GLY A 276 -29.51 14.61 -19.87
C GLY A 276 -28.24 14.21 -19.07
N LEU A 277 -28.23 13.02 -18.47
CA LEU A 277 -27.32 12.55 -17.44
C LEU A 277 -26.24 11.59 -17.96
N ALA A 278 -26.36 11.05 -19.18
CA ALA A 278 -25.42 10.06 -19.72
C ALA A 278 -24.82 10.49 -21.07
N GLN A 279 -23.69 11.19 -21.03
CA GLN A 279 -22.87 11.47 -22.21
C GLN A 279 -21.79 10.40 -22.35
N ALA A 280 -21.85 9.56 -23.38
CA ALA A 280 -20.76 8.65 -23.70
C ALA A 280 -19.91 9.23 -24.83
N GLY A 281 -18.59 9.09 -24.73
CA GLY A 281 -17.69 9.47 -25.81
C GLY A 281 -16.62 8.44 -26.04
N VAL A 282 -16.06 8.46 -27.23
CA VAL A 282 -14.79 7.81 -27.57
C VAL A 282 -13.80 8.92 -27.85
N SER A 283 -12.73 8.99 -27.06
CA SER A 283 -11.60 9.86 -27.34
C SER A 283 -10.39 9.02 -27.70
N TYR A 284 -9.67 9.46 -28.73
CA TYR A 284 -8.37 8.95 -29.10
C TYR A 284 -7.37 10.08 -28.96
N ARG A 285 -6.27 9.84 -28.24
CA ARG A 285 -5.18 10.80 -28.06
C ARG A 285 -3.86 10.16 -28.42
N THR A 286 -2.97 10.93 -29.02
CA THR A 286 -1.54 10.63 -29.18
C THR A 286 -0.76 11.72 -28.46
N TYR A 287 0.30 11.35 -27.76
CA TYR A 287 1.07 12.28 -26.95
C TYR A 287 2.57 11.98 -26.97
N ILE A 288 3.36 13.04 -26.85
CA ILE A 288 4.78 13.01 -26.55
C ILE A 288 4.95 13.71 -25.20
N SER A 289 5.58 13.03 -24.24
CA SER A 289 5.90 13.61 -22.95
C SER A 289 7.37 13.46 -22.59
N GLY A 290 7.91 14.49 -21.96
CA GLY A 290 9.26 14.53 -21.41
C GLY A 290 9.19 14.72 -19.90
N THR A 291 10.03 13.99 -19.18
CA THR A 291 10.12 14.01 -17.72
C THR A 291 11.60 14.18 -17.36
N PHE A 292 11.91 15.24 -16.61
CA PHE A 292 13.24 15.54 -16.09
C PHE A 292 13.18 15.61 -14.57
N ARG A 293 13.76 14.64 -13.88
CA ARG A 293 13.69 14.51 -12.42
C ARG A 293 15.08 14.52 -11.81
N ILE A 294 15.21 15.22 -10.69
CA ILE A 294 16.35 15.11 -9.79
C ILE A 294 15.84 14.61 -8.45
N SER A 295 16.51 13.60 -7.90
CA SER A 295 16.18 13.00 -6.61
C SER A 295 17.41 13.05 -5.71
N VAL A 296 17.22 13.48 -4.47
CA VAL A 296 18.28 13.66 -3.48
C VAL A 296 17.92 12.84 -2.24
N LEU A 297 18.73 11.83 -1.92
CA LEU A 297 18.66 11.05 -0.68
C LEU A 297 19.75 11.53 0.27
N LYS A 298 19.35 11.92 1.49
CA LYS A 298 20.31 12.09 2.59
C LYS A 298 20.55 10.72 3.24
N GLU A 299 21.74 10.14 3.08
CA GLU A 299 22.09 8.89 3.76
C GLU A 299 22.36 9.16 5.25
N ASN A 300 23.18 10.18 5.51
CA ASN A 300 23.51 10.68 6.85
C ASN A 300 24.09 12.10 6.73
N ASP A 301 24.67 12.62 7.80
CA ASP A 301 25.25 13.98 7.81
C ASP A 301 26.54 14.12 6.97
N ARG A 302 27.12 13.01 6.49
CA ARG A 302 28.32 12.99 5.67
C ARG A 302 28.03 12.69 4.20
N PHE A 303 27.08 11.81 3.92
CA PHE A 303 26.85 11.30 2.58
C PHE A 303 25.45 11.63 2.06
N VAL A 304 25.41 12.04 0.80
CA VAL A 304 24.19 12.31 0.05
C VAL A 304 24.29 11.64 -1.32
N LYS A 305 23.19 11.07 -1.80
CA LYS A 305 23.07 10.52 -3.16
C LYS A 305 22.20 11.43 -4.01
N VAL A 306 22.66 11.75 -5.21
CA VAL A 306 21.87 12.50 -6.19
C VAL A 306 21.69 11.66 -7.44
N LYS A 307 20.45 11.52 -7.87
CA LYS A 307 20.06 10.84 -9.10
C LYS A 307 19.44 11.84 -10.07
N LEU A 308 19.88 11.78 -11.31
CA LEU A 308 19.25 12.45 -12.45
C LEU A 308 18.52 11.41 -13.30
N THR A 309 17.27 11.69 -13.63
CA THR A 309 16.41 10.83 -14.46
C THR A 309 15.81 11.66 -15.59
N ARG A 310 15.97 11.17 -16.83
CA ARG A 310 15.32 11.73 -18.02
C ARG A 310 14.51 10.64 -18.69
N VAL A 311 13.23 10.90 -18.92
CA VAL A 311 12.34 9.95 -19.61
C VAL A 311 11.64 10.68 -20.75
N GLY A 312 11.77 10.15 -21.96
CA GLY A 312 10.95 10.53 -23.10
C GLY A 312 9.93 9.43 -23.36
N THR A 313 8.65 9.78 -23.45
CA THR A 313 7.55 8.84 -23.69
C THR A 313 6.78 9.27 -24.92
N LEU A 314 6.52 8.32 -25.81
CA LEU A 314 5.59 8.45 -26.92
C LEU A 314 4.46 7.47 -26.68
N GLY A 315 3.21 7.92 -26.71
CA GLY A 315 2.08 7.04 -26.46
C GLY A 315 0.82 7.46 -27.17
N HIS A 316 -0.13 6.55 -27.17
CA HIS A 316 -1.50 6.82 -27.56
C HIS A 316 -2.45 6.16 -26.57
N GLY A 317 -3.64 6.73 -26.44
CA GLY A 317 -4.67 6.24 -25.53
C GLY A 317 -6.04 6.38 -26.16
N THR A 318 -6.87 5.36 -25.96
CA THR A 318 -8.28 5.39 -26.28
C THR A 318 -9.06 5.40 -24.98
N ALA A 319 -9.90 6.40 -24.75
CA ALA A 319 -10.86 6.40 -23.66
C ALA A 319 -12.28 6.26 -24.20
N ILE A 320 -13.05 5.37 -23.60
CA ILE A 320 -14.46 5.12 -23.92
C ILE A 320 -15.26 5.37 -22.64
N GLY A 321 -16.22 6.28 -22.68
CA GLY A 321 -17.05 6.65 -21.53
C GLY A 321 -17.17 8.17 -21.37
N THR A 322 -17.52 8.62 -20.18
CA THR A 322 -17.71 10.05 -19.90
C THR A 322 -16.40 10.66 -19.40
N ASP A 323 -15.96 11.79 -19.96
CA ASP A 323 -14.71 12.46 -19.55
C ASP A 323 -14.93 13.58 -18.50
N TYR A 324 -16.07 13.55 -17.82
CA TYR A 324 -16.45 14.59 -16.87
C TYR A 324 -15.72 14.40 -15.53
N LYS A 325 -14.92 15.39 -15.12
CA LYS A 325 -14.44 15.52 -13.74
C LYS A 325 -15.58 16.17 -12.93
N PRO A 326 -16.23 15.47 -11.98
CA PRO A 326 -17.18 16.13 -11.11
C PRO A 326 -16.45 17.23 -10.33
N THR A 327 -16.97 18.45 -10.36
CA THR A 327 -16.63 19.48 -9.38
C THR A 327 -17.03 18.90 -8.03
N VAL A 328 -16.04 18.54 -7.22
CA VAL A 328 -16.28 18.25 -5.80
C VAL A 328 -16.84 19.54 -5.24
N LEU A 329 -18.04 19.48 -4.68
CA LEU A 329 -18.65 20.61 -3.99
C LEU A 329 -17.67 21.08 -2.91
N ASP A 330 -17.19 22.32 -3.05
CA ASP A 330 -16.55 23.05 -1.96
C ASP A 330 -17.56 23.17 -0.81
N GLY A 331 -17.21 22.59 0.34
CA GLY A 331 -17.84 22.91 1.61
C GLY A 331 -19.21 22.28 1.87
N VAL A 332 -19.35 21.82 3.11
CA VAL A 332 -20.53 21.18 3.69
C VAL A 332 -21.77 22.10 3.62
N VAL A 333 -22.63 21.90 2.62
CA VAL A 333 -24.09 22.13 2.72
C VAL A 333 -24.82 21.06 1.88
N LEU A 334 -24.93 19.85 2.42
CA LEU A 334 -25.96 18.89 2.00
C LEU A 334 -27.28 19.41 2.58
N VAL A 335 -28.33 19.71 1.80
CA VAL A 335 -29.41 18.73 1.54
C VAL A 335 -30.29 19.15 0.34
N LYS A 336 -30.13 20.33 -0.28
CA LYS A 336 -31.08 20.82 -1.32
C LYS A 336 -30.60 20.76 -2.79
N SER A 337 -29.30 20.69 -3.08
CA SER A 337 -28.76 20.68 -4.46
C SER A 337 -28.46 19.29 -5.04
N LEU A 338 -28.64 18.24 -4.23
CA LEU A 338 -28.26 16.86 -4.56
C LEU A 338 -29.14 16.23 -5.64
N GLN A 339 -30.40 16.66 -5.76
CA GLN A 339 -31.32 16.16 -6.79
C GLN A 339 -31.03 16.70 -8.19
N SER A 340 -30.46 17.92 -8.33
CA SER A 340 -30.20 18.53 -9.64
C SER A 340 -28.77 18.28 -10.18
N SER A 341 -27.88 17.73 -9.36
CA SER A 341 -26.43 17.66 -9.66
C SER A 341 -25.85 16.24 -9.70
N ALA A 342 -26.62 15.22 -9.31
CA ALA A 342 -26.18 13.82 -9.32
C ALA A 342 -26.16 13.24 -10.75
N LYS A 343 -25.10 13.56 -11.50
CA LYS A 343 -24.84 12.95 -12.82
C LYS A 343 -24.21 11.57 -12.64
N LEU A 344 -24.84 10.54 -13.19
CA LEU A 344 -24.39 9.16 -13.13
C LEU A 344 -23.29 8.95 -14.17
N ILE A 345 -22.12 8.44 -13.75
CA ILE A 345 -21.03 8.07 -14.68
C ILE A 345 -21.08 6.55 -14.82
N PRO A 346 -21.73 6.01 -15.87
CA PRO A 346 -21.97 4.58 -15.92
C PRO A 346 -20.66 3.78 -16.04
N PHE A 347 -19.66 4.29 -16.78
CA PHE A 347 -18.31 3.69 -16.88
C PHE A 347 -17.31 4.62 -17.60
N LYS A 348 -16.01 4.39 -17.39
CA LYS A 348 -14.87 4.93 -18.13
C LYS A 348 -13.84 3.83 -18.35
N LEU A 349 -13.58 3.46 -19.59
CA LEU A 349 -12.55 2.51 -19.99
C LEU A 349 -11.42 3.27 -20.68
N ASN A 350 -10.21 3.22 -20.14
CA ASN A 350 -9.00 3.74 -20.79
C ASN A 350 -8.14 2.56 -21.25
N ILE A 351 -7.67 2.63 -22.47
CA ILE A 351 -6.68 1.71 -23.04
C ILE A 351 -5.52 2.57 -23.49
N ASP A 352 -4.37 2.45 -22.83
CA ASP A 352 -3.18 3.23 -23.16
C ASP A 352 -2.06 2.30 -23.61
N GLN A 353 -1.30 2.75 -24.61
CA GLN A 353 -0.06 2.13 -25.05
C GLN A 353 1.01 3.20 -25.17
N SER A 354 2.19 2.94 -24.64
CA SER A 354 3.32 3.86 -24.77
C SER A 354 4.64 3.14 -24.86
N ALA A 355 5.58 3.78 -25.53
CA ALA A 355 6.99 3.43 -25.54
C ALA A 355 7.74 4.56 -24.86
N SER A 356 8.67 4.23 -23.96
CA SER A 356 9.50 5.22 -23.30
C SER A 356 10.97 4.84 -23.36
N LYS A 357 11.82 5.85 -23.44
CA LYS A 357 13.26 5.73 -23.30
C LYS A 357 13.68 6.54 -22.08
N SER A 358 14.37 5.91 -21.15
CA SER A 358 14.91 6.58 -19.98
C SER A 358 16.43 6.48 -19.92
N PHE A 359 17.00 7.54 -19.35
CA PHE A 359 18.39 7.63 -18.99
C PHE A 359 18.47 8.07 -17.53
N ASP A 360 19.21 7.31 -16.74
CA ASP A 360 19.43 7.58 -15.34
C ASP A 360 20.92 7.55 -15.03
N VAL A 361 21.36 8.46 -14.17
CA VAL A 361 22.71 8.44 -13.61
C VAL A 361 22.64 8.87 -12.14
N GLY A 362 23.38 8.18 -11.29
CA GLY A 362 23.44 8.45 -9.86
C GLY A 362 24.86 8.54 -9.35
N TYR A 363 25.06 9.45 -8.41
CA TYR A 363 26.33 9.69 -7.73
C TYR A 363 26.11 9.79 -6.23
N ARG A 364 27.12 9.36 -5.48
CA ARG A 364 27.23 9.55 -4.04
C ARG A 364 28.29 10.59 -3.75
N TYR A 365 27.99 11.53 -2.84
CA TYR A 365 28.85 12.65 -2.51
C TYR A 365 29.18 12.66 -1.02
N ASP A 366 30.45 12.83 -0.70
CA ASP A 366 30.90 13.19 0.64
C ASP A 366 30.83 14.72 0.78
N ILE A 367 29.86 15.21 1.54
CA ILE A 367 29.64 16.66 1.72
C ILE A 367 30.65 17.29 2.69
N THR A 368 31.47 16.48 3.38
CA THR A 368 32.60 16.97 4.19
C THR A 368 33.79 17.34 3.32
N ASN A 369 33.94 16.69 2.16
CA ASN A 369 34.96 17.02 1.16
C ASN A 369 34.53 18.25 0.33
N LEU A 370 35.42 19.24 0.17
CA LEU A 370 35.11 20.46 -0.58
C LEU A 370 34.82 20.21 -2.07
N LYS A 371 35.54 19.27 -2.71
CA LYS A 371 35.30 18.89 -4.12
C LYS A 371 33.95 18.19 -4.25
N GLY A 372 33.67 17.23 -3.37
CA GLY A 372 32.39 16.52 -3.28
C GLY A 372 31.21 17.47 -3.06
N ARG A 373 31.33 18.40 -2.12
CA ARG A 373 30.32 19.44 -1.84
C ARG A 373 30.01 20.31 -3.05
N ARG A 374 31.04 20.82 -3.75
CA ARG A 374 30.84 21.66 -4.95
C ARG A 374 30.22 20.88 -6.10
N ALA A 375 30.55 19.59 -6.23
CA ALA A 375 29.95 18.72 -7.23
C ALA A 375 28.47 18.47 -6.92
N TYR A 376 28.15 18.21 -5.65
CA TYR A 376 26.77 18.08 -5.15
C TYR A 376 25.92 19.31 -5.46
N GLU A 377 26.41 20.51 -5.13
CA GLU A 377 25.70 21.77 -5.34
C GLU A 377 25.43 22.07 -6.83
N ARG A 378 26.19 21.46 -7.75
CA ARG A 378 25.90 21.51 -9.19
C ARG A 378 24.94 20.39 -9.64
N ALA A 379 25.11 19.19 -9.08
CA ALA A 379 24.30 18.03 -9.39
C ALA A 379 22.81 18.23 -9.08
N VAL A 380 22.49 18.96 -8.01
CA VAL A 380 21.11 19.34 -7.66
C VAL A 380 20.46 20.29 -8.68
N PHE A 381 21.21 20.87 -9.61
CA PHE A 381 20.65 21.58 -10.76
C PHE A 381 20.70 20.76 -12.06
N GLY A 382 21.04 19.48 -11.96
CA GLY A 382 21.15 18.55 -13.10
C GLY A 382 22.47 18.65 -13.86
N LEU A 383 23.45 19.40 -13.34
CA LEU A 383 24.76 19.58 -13.96
C LEU A 383 25.74 18.48 -13.50
N MET A 384 25.60 17.28 -14.09
CA MET A 384 26.33 16.08 -13.68
C MET A 384 27.77 15.97 -14.24
N ALA A 385 28.17 16.84 -15.18
CA ALA A 385 29.47 16.73 -15.84
C ALA A 385 30.66 16.74 -14.86
N ARG A 386 30.59 17.58 -13.81
CA ARG A 386 31.65 17.63 -12.79
C ARG A 386 31.67 16.38 -11.91
N SER A 387 30.51 15.76 -11.70
CA SER A 387 30.41 14.51 -10.93
C SER A 387 31.03 13.35 -11.70
N GLU A 388 30.77 13.26 -13.01
CA GLU A 388 31.40 12.27 -13.90
C GLU A 388 32.93 12.41 -13.92
N GLU A 389 33.43 13.64 -14.08
CA GLU A 389 34.87 13.94 -14.07
C GLU A 389 35.54 13.52 -12.76
N LEU A 390 34.92 13.83 -11.61
CA LEU A 390 35.48 13.53 -10.29
C LEU A 390 35.34 12.05 -9.90
N ALA A 391 34.29 11.38 -10.36
CA ALA A 391 34.10 9.96 -10.11
C ALA A 391 35.04 9.08 -10.96
N SER A 392 35.43 9.57 -12.15
CA SER A 392 36.35 8.89 -13.07
C SER A 392 37.83 9.24 -12.83
N HIS A 393 38.13 10.03 -11.81
CA HIS A 393 39.49 10.52 -11.54
C HIS A 393 40.38 9.41 -10.94
N GLU A 394 41.65 9.36 -11.32
CA GLU A 394 42.60 8.31 -10.89
C GLU A 394 42.77 8.23 -9.37
N ASP A 395 42.80 9.38 -8.68
CA ASP A 395 42.86 9.48 -7.21
C ASP A 395 41.69 8.80 -6.45
N GLY A 396 40.60 8.45 -7.15
CA GLY A 396 39.44 7.77 -6.58
C GLY A 396 38.56 8.62 -5.64
N PRO A 397 37.47 8.02 -5.13
CA PRO A 397 36.43 8.72 -4.37
C PRO A 397 36.90 9.24 -3.00
N ALA A 398 37.94 8.63 -2.42
CA ALA A 398 38.51 9.06 -1.14
C ALA A 398 39.08 10.49 -1.21
N VAL A 399 39.65 10.87 -2.36
CA VAL A 399 40.25 12.19 -2.57
C VAL A 399 39.23 13.16 -3.18
N THR A 400 38.42 12.71 -4.14
CA THR A 400 37.47 13.58 -4.85
C THR A 400 36.18 13.81 -4.08
N GLY A 401 35.82 12.91 -3.17
CA GLY A 401 34.55 12.92 -2.43
C GLY A 401 33.34 12.63 -3.31
N VAL A 402 33.53 12.03 -4.48
CA VAL A 402 32.44 11.66 -5.41
C VAL A 402 32.64 10.23 -5.88
N GLU A 403 31.60 9.42 -5.74
CA GLU A 403 31.55 8.02 -6.15
C GLU A 403 30.43 7.83 -7.19
N HIS A 404 30.73 7.15 -8.29
CA HIS A 404 29.71 6.79 -9.29
C HIS A 404 28.86 5.66 -8.71
N ALA A 405 27.57 5.90 -8.49
CA ALA A 405 26.68 4.89 -7.93
C ALA A 405 26.16 3.95 -9.02
N PHE A 406 25.66 4.51 -10.13
CA PHE A 406 25.18 3.74 -11.26
C PHE A 406 24.90 4.61 -12.49
N LYS A 407 24.82 3.95 -13.65
CA LYS A 407 24.30 4.50 -14.90
C LYS A 407 23.34 3.51 -15.53
N ARG A 408 22.19 3.98 -15.99
CA ARG A 408 21.17 3.13 -16.64
C ARG A 408 20.62 3.78 -17.89
N THR A 409 20.53 2.99 -18.96
CA THR A 409 19.71 3.29 -20.13
C THR A 409 18.64 2.22 -20.25
N MET A 410 17.38 2.62 -20.38
CA MET A 410 16.26 1.69 -20.44
C MET A 410 15.29 2.07 -21.53
N ASN A 411 14.88 1.09 -22.32
CA ASN A 411 13.73 1.19 -23.21
C ASN A 411 12.59 0.43 -22.56
N SER A 412 11.39 0.99 -22.54
CA SER A 412 10.22 0.28 -22.03
C SER A 412 9.00 0.48 -22.90
N THR A 413 8.12 -0.51 -22.88
CA THR A 413 6.79 -0.43 -23.47
C THR A 413 5.77 -0.71 -22.39
N LEU A 414 4.74 0.11 -22.33
CA LEU A 414 3.61 -0.02 -21.42
C LEU A 414 2.37 -0.28 -22.25
N ARG A 415 1.58 -1.26 -21.84
CA ARG A 415 0.19 -1.40 -22.26
C ARG A 415 -0.66 -1.48 -21.01
N SER A 416 -1.59 -0.54 -20.84
CA SER A 416 -2.52 -0.53 -19.73
C SER A 416 -3.97 -0.50 -20.20
N THR A 417 -4.84 -1.06 -19.37
CA THR A 417 -6.28 -1.00 -19.52
C THR A 417 -6.86 -0.74 -18.15
N SER A 418 -7.60 0.35 -17.98
CA SER A 418 -8.28 0.67 -16.73
C SER A 418 -9.76 0.87 -16.99
N ALA A 419 -10.62 0.24 -16.21
CA ALA A 419 -12.05 0.47 -16.19
C ALA A 419 -12.43 1.09 -14.86
N ARG A 420 -13.24 2.14 -14.88
CA ARG A 420 -13.79 2.80 -13.71
C ARG A 420 -15.30 2.88 -13.86
N MET A 421 -16.03 2.49 -12.84
CA MET A 421 -17.47 2.69 -12.71
C MET A 421 -17.72 3.59 -11.51
N LYS A 422 -18.61 4.58 -11.65
CA LYS A 422 -18.94 5.51 -10.56
C LYS A 422 -20.45 5.77 -10.51
N LEU A 423 -21.12 5.14 -9.55
CA LEU A 423 -22.54 5.35 -9.28
C LEU A 423 -22.68 6.57 -8.34
N ALA A 424 -22.77 7.75 -8.96
CA ALA A 424 -22.80 9.04 -8.26
C ALA A 424 -21.60 9.19 -7.29
N PHE A 425 -21.84 9.70 -6.08
CA PHE A 425 -20.83 9.80 -5.01
C PHE A 425 -20.87 8.57 -4.08
N ILE A 426 -21.82 7.65 -4.26
CA ILE A 426 -22.10 6.55 -3.33
C ILE A 426 -21.14 5.38 -3.54
N PHE A 427 -20.82 5.04 -4.79
CA PHE A 427 -20.01 3.87 -5.10
C PHE A 427 -19.05 4.14 -6.26
N ARG A 428 -17.83 3.68 -6.11
CA ARG A 428 -16.78 3.72 -7.14
C ARG A 428 -16.11 2.36 -7.19
N HIS A 429 -15.92 1.85 -8.40
CA HIS A 429 -15.13 0.65 -8.67
C HIS A 429 -14.09 0.98 -9.71
N ASP A 430 -12.84 0.66 -9.43
CA ASP A 430 -11.69 0.78 -10.32
C ASP A 430 -11.14 -0.62 -10.57
N ALA A 431 -10.82 -0.94 -11.81
CA ALA A 431 -10.10 -2.15 -12.17
C ALA A 431 -9.05 -1.79 -13.21
N SER A 432 -7.81 -2.19 -12.98
CA SER A 432 -6.68 -1.86 -13.84
C SER A 432 -5.85 -3.08 -14.13
N ASN A 433 -5.31 -3.10 -15.34
CA ASN A 433 -4.34 -4.05 -15.81
C ASN A 433 -3.25 -3.28 -16.51
N SER A 434 -2.01 -3.63 -16.27
CA SER A 434 -0.91 -3.14 -17.06
C SER A 434 0.12 -4.23 -17.27
N VAL A 435 0.79 -4.16 -18.42
CA VAL A 435 2.04 -4.88 -18.65
C VAL A 435 3.09 -3.87 -19.07
N VAL A 436 4.23 -3.91 -18.38
CA VAL A 436 5.41 -3.11 -18.69
C VAL A 436 6.53 -4.06 -19.06
N HIS A 437 7.06 -3.92 -20.26
CA HIS A 437 8.32 -4.56 -20.65
C HIS A 437 9.41 -3.50 -20.57
N ALA A 438 10.51 -3.80 -19.89
CA ALA A 438 11.63 -2.90 -19.79
C ALA A 438 12.94 -3.64 -20.05
N ASP A 439 13.71 -3.10 -20.98
CA ASP A 439 15.01 -3.59 -21.41
C ASP A 439 16.05 -2.53 -21.00
N ALA A 440 16.91 -2.88 -20.04
CA ALA A 440 17.82 -1.97 -19.38
C ALA A 440 19.27 -2.45 -19.45
N HIS A 441 20.17 -1.54 -19.81
CA HIS A 441 21.60 -1.69 -19.57
C HIS A 441 21.98 -0.88 -18.35
N VAL A 442 22.45 -1.54 -17.30
CA VAL A 442 22.84 -0.92 -16.03
C VAL A 442 24.33 -1.13 -15.83
N THR A 443 25.05 -0.07 -15.46
CA THR A 443 26.47 -0.13 -15.10
C THR A 443 26.61 0.32 -13.66
N PHE A 444 27.00 -0.61 -12.81
CA PHE A 444 27.36 -0.42 -11.42
C PHE A 444 28.91 -0.40 -11.27
N PRO A 445 29.46 -0.09 -10.09
CA PRO A 445 30.90 -0.13 -9.86
C PRO A 445 31.52 -1.53 -10.04
N ASP A 446 30.74 -2.59 -9.85
CA ASP A 446 31.15 -3.99 -9.98
C ASP A 446 30.99 -4.55 -11.41
N GLY A 447 30.21 -3.91 -12.29
CA GLY A 447 30.08 -4.34 -13.68
C GLY A 447 28.88 -3.78 -14.43
N SER A 448 28.78 -4.17 -15.71
CA SER A 448 27.62 -3.88 -16.57
C SER A 448 26.72 -5.10 -16.70
N HIS A 449 25.41 -4.87 -16.63
CA HIS A 449 24.38 -5.90 -16.73
C HIS A 449 23.33 -5.50 -17.76
N HIS A 450 22.98 -6.45 -18.64
CA HIS A 450 21.81 -6.38 -19.50
C HIS A 450 20.62 -7.05 -18.83
N VAL A 451 19.66 -6.26 -18.37
CA VAL A 451 18.49 -6.73 -17.64
C VAL A 451 17.24 -6.55 -18.47
N PHE A 452 16.54 -7.65 -18.73
CA PHE A 452 15.18 -7.61 -19.23
C PHE A 452 14.17 -7.85 -18.10
N THR A 453 13.09 -7.09 -18.10
CA THR A 453 11.99 -7.28 -17.16
C THR A 453 10.63 -7.14 -17.82
N SER A 454 9.67 -7.92 -17.33
CA SER A 454 8.27 -7.86 -17.73
C SER A 454 7.38 -7.92 -16.49
N THR A 455 6.77 -6.79 -16.15
CA THR A 455 5.87 -6.66 -14.99
C THR A 455 4.42 -6.60 -15.46
N ALA A 456 3.62 -7.59 -15.11
CA ALA A 456 2.17 -7.57 -15.26
C ALA A 456 1.52 -7.21 -13.92
N ALA A 457 0.83 -6.07 -13.84
CA ALA A 457 0.11 -5.63 -12.66
C ALA A 457 -1.40 -5.70 -12.91
N ASN A 458 -2.13 -6.27 -11.96
CA ASN A 458 -3.59 -6.37 -11.98
C ASN A 458 -4.11 -5.81 -10.65
N GLY A 459 -4.97 -4.80 -10.72
CA GLY A 459 -5.56 -4.15 -9.54
C GLY A 459 -7.07 -4.07 -9.66
N SER A 460 -7.76 -4.24 -8.54
CA SER A 460 -9.19 -3.99 -8.42
C SER A 460 -9.45 -3.35 -7.07
N SER A 461 -10.14 -2.21 -7.08
CA SER A 461 -10.55 -1.55 -5.85
C SER A 461 -11.97 -1.05 -5.95
N TRP A 462 -12.68 -1.04 -4.84
CA TRP A 462 -14.00 -0.42 -4.76
C TRP A 462 -14.11 0.39 -3.48
N ARG A 463 -14.88 1.47 -3.53
CA ARG A 463 -15.12 2.39 -2.42
C ARG A 463 -16.59 2.76 -2.36
N ALA A 464 -17.15 2.73 -1.16
CA ALA A 464 -18.45 3.29 -0.84
C ALA A 464 -18.30 4.62 -0.07
N ILE A 465 -19.33 5.46 -0.11
CA ILE A 465 -19.35 6.74 0.63
C ILE A 465 -19.20 6.54 2.15
N TRP A 466 -19.64 5.40 2.67
CA TRP A 466 -19.57 5.06 4.09
C TRP A 466 -18.17 4.65 4.56
N GLY A 467 -17.13 4.97 3.79
CA GLY A 467 -15.73 4.66 4.10
C GLY A 467 -15.34 3.19 3.94
N VAL A 468 -16.25 2.32 3.47
CA VAL A 468 -15.92 0.94 3.13
C VAL A 468 -15.14 0.93 1.82
N HIS A 469 -13.95 0.36 1.85
CA HIS A 469 -13.05 0.29 0.72
C HIS A 469 -12.28 -1.03 0.77
N GLU A 470 -12.27 -1.72 -0.37
CA GLU A 470 -11.43 -2.88 -0.61
C GLU A 470 -10.53 -2.58 -1.80
N SER A 471 -9.26 -2.94 -1.70
CA SER A 471 -8.30 -2.89 -2.79
C SER A 471 -7.49 -4.16 -2.81
N THR A 472 -7.42 -4.78 -3.97
CA THR A 472 -6.63 -5.96 -4.26
C THR A 472 -5.65 -5.63 -5.37
N GLN A 473 -4.38 -5.99 -5.21
CA GLN A 473 -3.36 -5.80 -6.22
C GLN A 473 -2.50 -7.05 -6.33
N HIS A 474 -2.18 -7.44 -7.55
CA HIS A 474 -1.25 -8.52 -7.85
C HIS A 474 -0.24 -8.05 -8.88
N ASN A 475 1.04 -8.21 -8.60
CA ASN A 475 2.13 -7.91 -9.53
C ASN A 475 2.90 -9.19 -9.84
N PHE A 476 3.15 -9.46 -11.12
CA PHE A 476 3.96 -10.56 -11.61
C PHE A 476 5.13 -9.97 -12.37
N THR A 477 6.31 -9.97 -11.76
CA THR A 477 7.53 -9.41 -12.35
C THR A 477 8.45 -10.55 -12.76
N VAL A 478 8.50 -10.79 -14.07
CA VAL A 478 9.50 -11.67 -14.68
C VAL A 478 10.75 -10.83 -14.92
N SER A 479 11.90 -11.35 -14.49
CA SER A 479 13.18 -10.65 -14.57
C SER A 479 14.29 -11.58 -15.04
N MET A 480 15.16 -11.08 -15.91
CA MET A 480 16.26 -11.85 -16.48
C MET A 480 17.51 -10.96 -16.62
N ASP A 481 18.63 -11.42 -16.06
CA ASP A 481 19.96 -10.91 -16.43
C ASP A 481 20.42 -11.69 -17.66
N VAL A 482 20.28 -11.08 -18.84
CA VAL A 482 20.48 -11.70 -20.14
C VAL A 482 21.93 -12.17 -20.29
N ASP A 483 22.88 -11.35 -19.83
CA ASP A 483 24.30 -11.64 -19.93
C ASP A 483 24.69 -12.87 -19.08
N HIS A 484 24.18 -12.94 -17.85
CA HIS A 484 24.44 -14.08 -16.97
C HIS A 484 23.67 -15.34 -17.37
N TYR A 485 22.43 -15.21 -17.84
CA TYR A 485 21.62 -16.33 -18.31
C TYR A 485 22.30 -17.05 -19.47
N VAL A 486 22.81 -16.30 -20.46
CA VAL A 486 23.49 -16.86 -21.64
C VAL A 486 24.84 -17.50 -21.28
N LYS A 487 25.59 -16.94 -20.32
CA LYS A 487 26.95 -17.44 -19.98
C LYS A 487 26.96 -18.67 -19.09
N ALA A 488 26.09 -18.71 -18.07
CA ALA A 488 26.22 -19.70 -16.99
C ALA A 488 24.88 -20.23 -16.45
N ALA A 489 23.73 -19.72 -16.92
CA ALA A 489 22.39 -20.13 -16.47
C ALA A 489 22.27 -20.26 -14.94
N ARG A 490 22.86 -19.34 -14.19
CA ARG A 490 22.80 -19.34 -12.71
C ARG A 490 21.36 -19.31 -12.23
N ASP A 491 21.09 -19.87 -11.05
CA ASP A 491 19.74 -19.97 -10.50
C ASP A 491 19.04 -18.61 -10.30
N ASP A 492 19.82 -17.53 -10.16
CA ASP A 492 19.37 -16.14 -9.98
C ASP A 492 19.31 -15.33 -11.29
N SER A 493 19.70 -15.91 -12.43
CA SER A 493 19.74 -15.20 -13.72
C SER A 493 18.36 -15.03 -14.37
N PHE A 494 17.36 -15.82 -13.95
CA PHE A 494 15.98 -15.74 -14.43
C PHE A 494 15.04 -15.97 -13.24
N ASN A 495 14.32 -14.92 -12.82
CA ASN A 495 13.43 -14.97 -11.65
C ASN A 495 12.04 -14.47 -11.97
N LEU A 496 11.03 -15.04 -11.31
CA LEU A 496 9.66 -14.56 -11.29
C LEU A 496 9.34 -14.15 -9.85
N LEU A 497 9.09 -12.87 -9.66
CA LEU A 497 8.59 -12.31 -8.41
C LEU A 497 7.07 -12.16 -8.51
N VAL A 498 6.35 -12.74 -7.56
CA VAL A 498 4.89 -12.59 -7.44
C VAL A 498 4.61 -11.81 -6.18
N GLU A 499 3.88 -10.71 -6.28
CA GLU A 499 3.43 -9.92 -5.14
C GLU A 499 1.92 -9.83 -5.14
N GLY A 500 1.31 -9.91 -3.96
CA GLY A 500 -0.12 -9.69 -3.78
C GLY A 500 -0.38 -8.85 -2.55
N SER A 501 -1.31 -7.91 -2.63
CA SER A 501 -1.80 -7.15 -1.48
C SER A 501 -3.33 -7.09 -1.48
N ILE A 502 -3.90 -7.11 -0.28
CA ILE A 502 -5.33 -6.96 -0.02
C ILE A 502 -5.46 -5.97 1.12
N ASN A 503 -6.15 -4.86 0.88
CA ASN A 503 -6.45 -3.86 1.89
C ASN A 503 -7.97 -3.70 1.96
N ASP A 504 -8.54 -3.87 3.13
CA ASP A 504 -9.97 -3.74 3.36
C ASP A 504 -10.19 -2.89 4.62
N SER A 505 -10.93 -1.80 4.51
CA SER A 505 -11.22 -0.93 5.65
C SER A 505 -12.26 -1.52 6.60
N ASN A 506 -13.04 -2.50 6.15
CA ASN A 506 -14.10 -3.10 6.96
C ASN A 506 -14.49 -4.51 6.49
N ALA A 507 -13.55 -5.45 6.60
CA ALA A 507 -13.78 -6.83 6.24
C ALA A 507 -14.85 -7.46 7.14
N SER A 508 -15.78 -8.20 6.54
CA SER A 508 -16.63 -9.17 7.22
C SER A 508 -15.83 -10.43 7.62
N GLU A 509 -16.41 -11.26 8.48
CA GLU A 509 -15.79 -12.53 8.89
C GLU A 509 -15.48 -13.44 7.69
N GLY A 510 -16.43 -13.57 6.76
CA GLY A 510 -16.24 -14.39 5.56
C GLY A 510 -15.16 -13.82 4.63
N GLU A 511 -15.07 -12.48 4.54
CA GLU A 511 -14.03 -11.80 3.77
C GLU A 511 -12.65 -11.97 4.41
N LEU A 512 -12.54 -11.79 5.73
CA LEU A 512 -11.29 -12.01 6.45
C LEU A 512 -10.79 -13.45 6.26
N LEU A 513 -11.66 -14.44 6.41
CA LEU A 513 -11.29 -15.84 6.20
C LEU A 513 -10.85 -16.09 4.76
N ARG A 514 -11.57 -15.51 3.78
CA ARG A 514 -11.20 -15.59 2.37
C ARG A 514 -9.82 -14.96 2.11
N TYR A 515 -9.49 -13.84 2.76
CA TYR A 515 -8.18 -13.19 2.62
C TYR A 515 -7.06 -13.99 3.28
N ILE A 516 -7.29 -14.54 4.47
CA ILE A 516 -6.37 -15.45 5.16
C ILE A 516 -6.05 -16.64 4.26
N LEU A 517 -7.08 -17.32 3.76
CA LEU A 517 -6.93 -18.46 2.85
C LEU A 517 -6.22 -18.05 1.57
N ALA A 518 -6.52 -16.88 1.00
CA ALA A 518 -5.87 -16.41 -0.20
C ALA A 518 -4.35 -16.23 -0.01
N VAL A 519 -3.90 -15.70 1.12
CA VAL A 519 -2.46 -15.58 1.41
C VAL A 519 -1.85 -16.95 1.69
N GLU A 520 -2.46 -17.76 2.56
CA GLU A 520 -1.97 -19.08 2.97
C GLU A 520 -1.84 -20.05 1.80
N ASP A 521 -2.82 -20.09 0.91
CA ASP A 521 -2.80 -20.90 -0.30
C ASP A 521 -1.77 -20.38 -1.31
N SER A 522 -1.59 -19.06 -1.40
CA SER A 522 -0.59 -18.43 -2.27
C SER A 522 0.83 -18.80 -1.86
N VAL A 523 1.15 -18.77 -0.56
CA VAL A 523 2.46 -19.19 -0.05
C VAL A 523 2.58 -20.71 0.12
N GLY A 524 1.45 -21.42 0.17
CA GLY A 524 1.38 -22.86 0.37
C GLY A 524 1.70 -23.32 1.79
N LYS A 525 1.38 -22.49 2.79
CA LYS A 525 1.51 -22.80 4.22
C LYS A 525 0.23 -22.39 4.93
N VAL A 526 -0.40 -23.36 5.57
CA VAL A 526 -1.64 -23.17 6.33
C VAL A 526 -1.33 -22.69 7.76
N ASN A 527 -2.30 -22.01 8.37
CA ASN A 527 -2.23 -21.52 9.75
C ASN A 527 -1.07 -20.54 10.01
N ILE A 528 -0.75 -19.70 9.02
CA ILE A 528 0.08 -18.51 9.25
C ILE A 528 -0.71 -17.52 10.10
N PHE A 529 -1.97 -17.30 9.73
CA PHE A 529 -2.85 -16.39 10.45
C PHE A 529 -3.78 -17.20 11.35
N ARG A 530 -3.99 -16.68 12.56
CA ARG A 530 -4.90 -17.32 13.51
C ARG A 530 -6.33 -17.22 12.98
N ARG A 531 -6.98 -18.37 12.81
CA ARG A 531 -8.42 -18.46 12.53
C ARG A 531 -9.16 -18.41 13.87
N PRO A 532 -10.14 -17.54 14.06
CA PRO A 532 -11.00 -17.60 15.24
C PRO A 532 -11.93 -18.81 15.15
N ASP A 533 -11.90 -19.71 16.15
CA ASP A 533 -12.73 -20.93 16.18
C ASP A 533 -14.23 -20.63 16.29
N THR A 534 -14.58 -19.51 16.95
CA THR A 534 -15.93 -18.93 16.98
C THR A 534 -15.80 -17.41 17.12
N PHE A 535 -16.41 -16.64 16.23
CA PHE A 535 -16.53 -15.19 16.45
C PHE A 535 -17.52 -14.96 17.60
N PRO A 536 -17.10 -14.33 18.70
CA PRO A 536 -18.00 -13.97 19.80
C PRO A 536 -19.09 -13.05 19.25
N GLU A 537 -20.27 -13.06 19.86
CA GLU A 537 -21.42 -12.27 19.39
C GLU A 537 -21.11 -10.78 19.19
N GLU A 538 -20.17 -10.24 19.96
CA GLU A 538 -19.70 -8.87 19.89
C GLU A 538 -18.87 -8.55 18.63
N PHE A 539 -18.24 -9.56 18.02
CA PHE A 539 -17.46 -9.44 16.77
C PHE A 539 -18.18 -10.01 15.54
N ARG A 540 -19.34 -10.67 15.71
CA ARG A 540 -20.20 -11.16 14.61
C ARG A 540 -20.60 -10.07 13.60
N LYS A 541 -20.35 -8.80 13.87
CA LYS A 541 -20.72 -7.69 12.98
C LYS A 541 -19.61 -7.14 12.08
N THR A 542 -18.30 -7.37 12.31
CA THR A 542 -17.18 -7.13 11.35
C THR A 542 -15.80 -7.17 12.05
N PRO A 543 -14.83 -7.99 11.58
CA PRO A 543 -13.41 -7.91 11.96
C PRO A 543 -12.71 -6.56 11.77
N GLY A 544 -13.35 -5.63 11.06
CA GLY A 544 -12.85 -4.27 10.83
C GLY A 544 -11.76 -4.24 9.77
N LYS A 545 -10.85 -3.28 9.90
CA LYS A 545 -9.76 -3.06 8.94
C LYS A 545 -8.81 -4.26 8.92
N CYS A 546 -8.43 -4.69 7.73
CA CYS A 546 -7.35 -5.64 7.55
C CYS A 546 -6.46 -5.29 6.36
N SER A 547 -5.18 -5.61 6.48
CA SER A 547 -4.21 -5.52 5.40
C SER A 547 -3.45 -6.84 5.33
N PHE A 548 -3.35 -7.40 4.13
CA PHE A 548 -2.57 -8.59 3.84
C PHE A 548 -1.61 -8.29 2.71
N TYR A 549 -0.41 -8.83 2.80
CA TYR A 549 0.57 -8.79 1.73
C TYR A 549 1.34 -10.11 1.69
N PHE A 550 1.65 -10.56 0.47
CA PHE A 550 2.53 -11.69 0.26
C PHE A 550 3.44 -11.46 -0.93
N GLN A 551 4.58 -12.15 -0.89
CA GLN A 551 5.58 -12.15 -1.93
C GLN A 551 6.10 -13.57 -2.12
N LEU A 552 6.23 -14.01 -3.37
CA LEU A 552 6.82 -15.31 -3.74
C LEU A 552 8.01 -15.07 -4.67
N GLY A 553 9.14 -15.67 -4.38
CA GLY A 553 10.29 -15.73 -5.27
C GLY A 553 10.35 -17.10 -5.94
N ILE A 554 10.33 -17.11 -7.27
CA ILE A 554 10.47 -18.31 -8.11
C ILE A 554 11.78 -18.19 -8.88
N ASN A 555 12.70 -19.13 -8.65
CA ASN A 555 14.03 -19.12 -9.29
C ASN A 555 14.04 -19.75 -10.69
N ASN A 556 15.19 -19.74 -11.36
CA ASN A 556 15.36 -20.23 -12.73
C ASN A 556 14.86 -21.67 -12.93
N SER A 557 15.28 -22.61 -12.06
CA SER A 557 14.91 -24.03 -12.17
C SER A 557 13.39 -24.25 -12.07
N GLN A 558 12.74 -23.50 -11.17
CA GLN A 558 11.30 -23.58 -10.95
C GLN A 558 10.52 -22.95 -12.10
N ILE A 559 11.02 -21.85 -12.67
CA ILE A 559 10.44 -21.26 -13.89
C ILE A 559 10.50 -22.26 -15.04
N HIS A 560 11.64 -22.95 -15.23
CA HIS A 560 11.75 -23.97 -16.26
C HIS A 560 10.75 -25.11 -16.05
N ARG A 561 10.63 -25.65 -14.82
CA ARG A 561 9.60 -26.64 -14.49
C ARG A 561 8.18 -26.14 -14.82
N PHE A 562 7.91 -24.86 -14.54
CA PHE A 562 6.63 -24.24 -14.87
C PHE A 562 6.39 -24.14 -16.38
N ILE A 563 7.38 -23.64 -17.13
CA ILE A 563 7.28 -23.48 -18.59
C ILE A 563 7.15 -24.85 -19.27
N ASP A 564 7.94 -25.82 -18.85
CA ASP A 564 8.10 -27.12 -19.50
C ASP A 564 7.04 -28.15 -19.03
N THR A 565 6.03 -27.70 -18.27
CA THR A 565 4.91 -28.55 -17.83
C THR A 565 4.21 -29.21 -19.04
N PRO A 566 4.06 -30.54 -19.07
CA PRO A 566 3.44 -31.24 -20.19
C PRO A 566 2.02 -30.75 -20.48
N ALA A 567 1.62 -30.70 -21.75
CA ALA A 567 0.29 -30.24 -22.15
C ALA A 567 -0.86 -31.06 -21.52
N SER A 568 -0.61 -32.32 -21.16
CA SER A 568 -1.54 -33.19 -20.43
C SER A 568 -1.81 -32.72 -19.00
N GLU A 569 -0.85 -32.03 -18.37
CA GLU A 569 -0.91 -31.57 -16.97
C GLU A 569 -1.42 -30.13 -16.84
N MET A 570 -1.36 -29.34 -17.92
CA MET A 570 -1.82 -27.94 -17.92
C MET A 570 -3.30 -27.77 -17.54
N TRP A 571 -4.20 -28.59 -18.09
CA TRP A 571 -5.63 -28.50 -17.75
C TRP A 571 -5.93 -28.91 -16.30
N PRO A 572 -5.40 -30.03 -15.78
CA PRO A 572 -5.49 -30.35 -14.36
C PRO A 572 -4.95 -29.25 -13.44
N ALA A 573 -3.82 -28.63 -13.79
CA ALA A 573 -3.26 -27.51 -13.03
C ALA A 573 -4.20 -26.29 -13.05
N LEU A 574 -4.79 -25.97 -14.20
CA LEU A 574 -5.81 -24.91 -14.33
C LEU A 574 -7.09 -25.23 -13.56
N GLU A 575 -7.54 -26.49 -13.56
CA GLU A 575 -8.70 -26.89 -12.75
C GLU A 575 -8.42 -26.65 -11.26
N LYS A 576 -7.26 -27.09 -10.76
CA LYS A 576 -6.83 -26.87 -9.37
C LYS A 576 -6.66 -25.38 -9.06
N ALA A 577 -6.15 -24.58 -9.98
CA ALA A 577 -5.94 -23.15 -9.81
C ALA A 577 -7.26 -22.36 -9.68
N PHE A 578 -8.30 -22.78 -10.40
CA PHE A 578 -9.59 -22.08 -10.48
C PHE A 578 -10.69 -22.68 -9.56
N ASP A 579 -10.34 -23.55 -8.62
CA ASP A 579 -11.29 -24.32 -7.79
C ASP A 579 -12.34 -25.06 -8.61
N MET A 580 -11.90 -25.79 -9.63
CA MET A 580 -12.76 -26.65 -10.43
C MET A 580 -12.59 -28.11 -10.01
N GLU A 581 -13.69 -28.85 -10.04
CA GLU A 581 -13.67 -30.30 -9.89
C GLU A 581 -12.70 -30.93 -10.90
N THR A 582 -11.91 -31.90 -10.46
CA THR A 582 -10.99 -32.64 -11.32
C THR A 582 -11.74 -33.25 -12.50
N GLY A 583 -11.30 -32.95 -13.71
CA GLY A 583 -11.91 -33.40 -14.95
C GLY A 583 -12.97 -32.45 -15.53
N ALA A 584 -13.40 -31.41 -14.82
CA ALA A 584 -14.40 -30.44 -15.29
C ALA A 584 -14.02 -29.75 -16.60
N TRP A 585 -12.72 -29.58 -16.85
CA TRP A 585 -12.13 -29.00 -18.05
C TRP A 585 -11.16 -29.90 -18.78
N SER A 586 -10.88 -31.12 -18.31
CA SER A 586 -9.96 -32.07 -18.94
C SER A 586 -10.24 -32.32 -20.44
N THR A 587 -11.51 -32.51 -20.81
CA THR A 587 -11.92 -32.80 -22.20
C THR A 587 -12.58 -31.60 -22.89
N LYS A 588 -12.54 -31.57 -24.23
CA LYS A 588 -13.25 -30.56 -25.03
C LYS A 588 -14.76 -30.56 -24.73
N ALA A 589 -15.35 -31.74 -24.54
CA ALA A 589 -16.77 -31.91 -24.25
C ALA A 589 -17.15 -31.32 -22.88
N ASN A 590 -16.35 -31.59 -21.83
CA ASN A 590 -16.62 -31.03 -20.50
C ASN A 590 -16.48 -29.50 -20.50
N ARG A 591 -15.48 -28.95 -21.22
CA ARG A 591 -15.36 -27.49 -21.42
C ARG A 591 -16.56 -26.89 -22.16
N LEU A 592 -17.13 -27.58 -23.15
CA LEU A 592 -18.31 -27.11 -23.86
C LEU A 592 -19.55 -27.14 -22.95
N ARG A 593 -19.74 -28.21 -22.17
CA ARG A 593 -20.82 -28.31 -21.18
C ARG A 593 -20.74 -27.19 -20.13
N TYR A 594 -19.54 -26.91 -19.63
CA TYR A 594 -19.31 -25.80 -18.70
C TYR A 594 -19.67 -24.45 -19.35
N ALA A 595 -19.21 -24.20 -20.58
CA ALA A 595 -19.53 -22.98 -21.31
C ALA A 595 -21.03 -22.81 -21.56
N ALA A 596 -21.75 -23.90 -21.88
CA ALA A 596 -23.19 -23.89 -22.06
C ALA A 596 -23.93 -23.58 -20.74
N LYS A 597 -23.54 -24.25 -19.64
CA LYS A 597 -24.11 -24.03 -18.29
C LYS A 597 -24.00 -22.57 -17.85
N TRP A 598 -22.89 -21.90 -18.15
CA TRP A 598 -22.61 -20.53 -17.72
C TRP A 598 -22.76 -19.48 -18.82
N SER A 599 -23.35 -19.83 -19.96
CA SER A 599 -23.46 -18.96 -21.14
C SER A 599 -24.17 -17.63 -20.85
N GLY A 600 -25.28 -17.66 -20.11
CA GLY A 600 -26.01 -16.44 -19.70
C GLY A 600 -25.16 -15.49 -18.86
N ILE A 601 -24.45 -16.02 -17.86
CA ILE A 601 -23.52 -15.22 -17.03
C ILE A 601 -22.32 -14.72 -17.84
N THR A 602 -21.83 -15.54 -18.78
CA THR A 602 -20.74 -15.17 -19.69
C THR A 602 -21.13 -13.98 -20.57
N LEU A 603 -22.36 -13.96 -21.08
CA LEU A 603 -22.87 -12.86 -21.90
C LEU A 603 -23.04 -11.59 -21.07
N LEU A 604 -23.58 -11.70 -19.85
CA LEU A 604 -23.68 -10.59 -18.91
C LEU A 604 -22.29 -10.02 -18.55
N ASN A 605 -21.29 -10.89 -18.38
CA ASN A 605 -19.91 -10.49 -18.15
C ASN A 605 -19.32 -9.66 -19.28
N GLY A 606 -19.74 -9.84 -20.53
CA GLY A 606 -19.28 -8.98 -21.63
C GLY A 606 -19.59 -7.50 -21.37
N ILE A 607 -20.78 -7.22 -20.84
CA ILE A 607 -21.24 -5.87 -20.49
C ILE A 607 -20.61 -5.42 -19.16
N LEU A 608 -20.56 -6.28 -18.14
CA LEU A 608 -19.97 -5.93 -16.85
C LEU A 608 -18.45 -5.68 -16.96
N TYR A 609 -17.76 -6.41 -17.83
CA TYR A 609 -16.31 -6.29 -18.01
C TYR A 609 -15.89 -4.88 -18.46
N THR A 610 -16.71 -4.23 -19.31
CA THR A 610 -16.50 -2.83 -19.71
C THR A 610 -16.73 -1.86 -18.55
N ALA A 611 -17.61 -2.21 -17.61
CA ALA A 611 -17.82 -1.47 -16.36
C ALA A 611 -16.76 -1.79 -15.28
N GLY A 612 -15.79 -2.66 -15.58
CA GLY A 612 -14.77 -3.05 -14.61
C GLY A 612 -15.17 -4.20 -13.69
N TYR A 613 -16.41 -4.69 -13.80
CA TYR A 613 -16.94 -5.74 -12.93
C TYR A 613 -16.93 -7.10 -13.65
N GLY A 614 -16.64 -8.19 -12.94
CA GLY A 614 -16.61 -9.52 -13.54
C GLY A 614 -17.17 -10.56 -12.59
N LEU A 615 -18.24 -11.25 -12.99
CA LEU A 615 -18.78 -12.38 -12.24
C LEU A 615 -17.86 -13.59 -12.50
N PRO A 616 -17.15 -14.12 -11.48
CA PRO A 616 -16.13 -15.15 -11.71
C PRO A 616 -16.66 -16.35 -12.48
N ALA A 617 -17.85 -16.86 -12.12
CA ALA A 617 -18.45 -18.05 -12.73
C ALA A 617 -18.58 -18.00 -14.26
N GLY A 618 -18.82 -16.83 -14.85
CA GLY A 618 -18.95 -16.67 -16.30
C GLY A 618 -17.63 -16.43 -17.04
N SER A 619 -16.52 -16.17 -16.34
CA SER A 619 -15.23 -15.80 -16.97
C SER A 619 -14.11 -16.81 -16.73
N LYS A 620 -14.22 -17.69 -15.71
CA LYS A 620 -13.19 -18.70 -15.36
C LYS A 620 -12.67 -19.48 -16.56
N LEU A 621 -13.56 -20.14 -17.32
CA LEU A 621 -13.13 -20.96 -18.47
C LEU A 621 -12.52 -20.13 -19.61
N ILE A 622 -12.96 -18.89 -19.83
CA ILE A 622 -12.40 -18.02 -20.87
C ILE A 622 -10.98 -17.62 -20.48
N ALA A 623 -10.77 -17.22 -19.22
CA ALA A 623 -9.45 -16.92 -18.68
C ALA A 623 -8.53 -18.14 -18.76
N ALA A 624 -8.98 -19.31 -18.27
CA ALA A 624 -8.22 -20.56 -18.33
C ALA A 624 -7.82 -20.95 -19.78
N LYS A 625 -8.74 -20.80 -20.75
CA LYS A 625 -8.41 -21.00 -22.18
C LYS A 625 -7.36 -20.02 -22.69
N ARG A 626 -7.41 -18.76 -22.25
CA ARG A 626 -6.43 -17.74 -22.65
C ARG A 626 -5.06 -18.04 -22.06
N ILE A 627 -5.00 -18.39 -20.77
CA ILE A 627 -3.78 -18.81 -20.07
C ILE A 627 -3.19 -20.04 -20.75
N HIS A 628 -3.97 -21.11 -20.96
CA HIS A 628 -3.50 -22.32 -21.65
C HIS A 628 -2.91 -21.99 -23.03
N ARG A 629 -3.56 -21.15 -23.84
CA ARG A 629 -3.04 -20.79 -25.17
C ARG A 629 -1.70 -20.06 -25.08
N ARG A 630 -1.57 -19.12 -24.13
CA ARG A 630 -0.32 -18.39 -23.88
C ARG A 630 0.77 -19.31 -23.35
N TRP A 631 0.44 -20.24 -22.46
CA TRP A 631 1.36 -21.21 -21.88
C TRP A 631 1.89 -22.21 -22.92
N THR A 632 1.02 -22.75 -23.79
CA THR A 632 1.46 -23.59 -24.91
C THR A 632 2.30 -22.81 -25.94
N ALA A 633 2.02 -21.52 -26.13
CA ALA A 633 2.83 -20.67 -27.01
C ALA A 633 4.21 -20.41 -26.40
N LEU A 634 4.28 -20.21 -25.09
CA LEU A 634 5.52 -19.96 -24.34
C LEU A 634 6.55 -21.10 -24.52
N GLN A 635 6.09 -22.35 -24.53
CA GLN A 635 6.94 -23.54 -24.74
C GLN A 635 7.66 -23.56 -26.10
N LYS A 636 7.17 -22.81 -27.09
CA LYS A 636 7.71 -22.80 -28.45
C LYS A 636 8.72 -21.68 -28.70
N ILE A 637 8.97 -20.82 -27.71
CA ILE A 637 9.83 -19.65 -27.86
C ILE A 637 11.24 -20.02 -27.42
N GLU A 638 12.19 -20.00 -28.34
CA GLU A 638 13.62 -20.28 -28.06
C GLU A 638 14.35 -19.06 -27.50
N ASP A 639 14.06 -17.87 -28.02
CA ASP A 639 14.70 -16.61 -27.60
C ASP A 639 14.36 -16.28 -26.13
N PRO A 640 15.36 -16.22 -25.22
CA PRO A 640 15.13 -16.07 -23.79
C PRO A 640 14.42 -14.76 -23.43
N VAL A 641 14.70 -13.65 -24.15
CA VAL A 641 14.06 -12.36 -23.90
C VAL A 641 12.58 -12.41 -24.27
N LYS A 642 12.26 -12.92 -25.47
CA LYS A 642 10.85 -13.12 -25.90
C LYS A 642 10.12 -14.13 -25.02
N ARG A 643 10.82 -15.13 -24.50
CA ARG A 643 10.26 -16.11 -23.55
C ARG A 643 9.89 -15.42 -22.25
N ALA A 644 10.78 -14.60 -21.67
CA ALA A 644 10.50 -13.80 -20.49
C ALA A 644 9.34 -12.80 -20.71
N GLU A 645 9.32 -12.14 -21.87
CA GLU A 645 8.24 -11.23 -22.28
C GLU A 645 6.88 -11.95 -22.35
N THR A 646 6.86 -13.14 -22.95
CA THR A 646 5.65 -13.95 -23.13
C THR A 646 5.18 -14.55 -21.81
N LEU A 647 6.10 -14.95 -20.94
CA LEU A 647 5.80 -15.39 -19.58
C LEU A 647 5.13 -14.26 -18.80
N GLY A 648 5.66 -13.04 -18.84
CA GLY A 648 5.04 -11.88 -18.19
C GLY A 648 3.64 -11.57 -18.76
N LYS A 649 3.46 -11.62 -20.08
CA LYS A 649 2.14 -11.46 -20.73
C LYS A 649 1.15 -12.55 -20.37
N MET A 650 1.60 -13.75 -19.98
CA MET A 650 0.72 -14.83 -19.53
C MET A 650 -0.09 -14.41 -18.31
N PHE A 651 0.50 -13.62 -17.41
CA PHE A 651 -0.10 -13.13 -16.16
C PHE A 651 -0.95 -11.85 -16.31
N LEU A 652 -1.14 -11.35 -17.54
CA LEU A 652 -2.02 -10.22 -17.83
C LEU A 652 -3.49 -10.67 -17.85
N GLU A 653 -4.09 -10.82 -16.66
CA GLU A 653 -5.49 -11.17 -16.43
C GLU A 653 -6.12 -10.31 -15.33
N LYS A 654 -7.26 -9.66 -15.63
CA LYS A 654 -7.87 -8.61 -14.81
C LYS A 654 -8.39 -9.06 -13.45
N SER A 655 -9.01 -10.22 -13.41
CA SER A 655 -9.80 -10.64 -12.26
C SER A 655 -9.28 -11.92 -11.61
N PHE A 656 -8.12 -12.42 -12.06
CA PHE A 656 -7.64 -13.76 -11.74
C PHE A 656 -6.19 -13.78 -11.24
N GLY A 657 -5.75 -12.70 -10.58
CA GLY A 657 -4.42 -12.63 -9.99
C GLY A 657 -4.17 -13.77 -9.01
N TYR A 658 -5.13 -14.01 -8.10
CA TYR A 658 -5.04 -15.08 -7.11
C TYR A 658 -4.96 -16.48 -7.76
N GLU A 659 -5.81 -16.77 -8.75
CA GLU A 659 -5.79 -18.05 -9.47
C GLU A 659 -4.49 -18.26 -10.25
N LEU A 660 -3.86 -17.20 -10.76
CA LEU A 660 -2.54 -17.29 -11.38
C LEU A 660 -1.45 -17.66 -10.38
N VAL A 661 -1.52 -17.17 -9.14
CA VAL A 661 -0.61 -17.58 -8.06
C VAL A 661 -0.81 -19.06 -7.74
N ARG A 662 -2.07 -19.49 -7.60
CA ARG A 662 -2.40 -20.90 -7.37
C ARG A 662 -1.99 -21.81 -8.51
N LEU A 663 -2.00 -21.32 -9.75
CA LEU A 663 -1.48 -22.05 -10.90
C LEU A 663 0.01 -22.34 -10.74
N ILE A 664 0.81 -21.35 -10.33
CA ILE A 664 2.23 -21.52 -10.04
C ILE A 664 2.41 -22.57 -8.93
N ARG A 665 1.68 -22.44 -7.82
CA ARG A 665 1.75 -23.39 -6.69
C ARG A 665 1.28 -24.80 -7.05
N ALA A 666 0.30 -24.93 -7.93
CA ALA A 666 -0.21 -26.21 -8.40
C ALA A 666 0.87 -26.98 -9.20
N VAL A 667 1.62 -26.27 -10.04
CA VAL A 667 2.68 -26.84 -10.88
C VAL A 667 3.94 -27.15 -10.06
N LEU A 668 4.29 -26.25 -9.14
CA LEU A 668 5.44 -26.41 -8.23
C LEU A 668 5.08 -27.19 -6.96
N SER A 669 4.05 -28.04 -7.02
CA SER A 669 3.64 -28.87 -5.89
C SER A 669 4.80 -29.76 -5.43
N GLY A 670 5.14 -29.67 -4.13
CA GLY A 670 6.24 -30.40 -3.52
C GLY A 670 7.59 -29.68 -3.55
N GLU A 671 7.69 -28.51 -4.19
CA GLU A 671 8.90 -27.69 -4.14
C GLU A 671 8.83 -26.63 -3.04
N THR A 672 9.99 -26.38 -2.43
CA THR A 672 10.19 -25.26 -1.53
C THR A 672 10.23 -23.98 -2.36
N VAL A 673 9.31 -23.06 -2.10
CA VAL A 673 9.28 -21.72 -2.72
C VAL A 673 9.58 -20.70 -1.64
N SER A 674 10.43 -19.74 -1.96
CA SER A 674 10.71 -18.61 -1.09
C SER A 674 9.49 -17.73 -0.98
N TYR A 675 9.06 -17.43 0.24
CA TYR A 675 7.89 -16.62 0.47
C TYR A 675 8.06 -15.66 1.64
N TYR A 676 7.30 -14.58 1.57
CA TYR A 676 7.05 -13.65 2.64
C TYR A 676 5.54 -13.42 2.72
N ALA A 677 4.98 -13.43 3.92
CA ALA A 677 3.58 -13.13 4.17
C ALA A 677 3.45 -12.24 5.40
N THR A 678 2.54 -11.28 5.33
CA THR A 678 2.16 -10.43 6.45
C THR A 678 0.67 -10.21 6.43
N GLY A 679 0.08 -10.10 7.60
CA GLY A 679 -1.32 -9.82 7.80
C GLY A 679 -1.47 -8.97 9.03
N ASN A 680 -2.27 -7.92 8.94
CA ASN A 680 -2.60 -7.04 10.04
C ASN A 680 -4.12 -6.96 10.16
N ASN A 681 -4.66 -7.24 11.34
CA ASN A 681 -6.06 -7.07 11.67
C ASN A 681 -6.22 -6.87 13.19
N SER A 682 -7.33 -6.24 13.59
CA SER A 682 -7.64 -6.02 15.00
C SER A 682 -7.68 -7.30 15.87
N LEU A 683 -8.01 -8.45 15.28
CA LEU A 683 -8.20 -9.72 16.02
C LEU A 683 -6.89 -10.39 16.42
N PHE A 684 -5.87 -10.35 15.56
CA PHE A 684 -4.59 -11.04 15.78
C PHE A 684 -3.37 -10.11 15.73
N GLY A 685 -3.61 -8.79 15.63
CA GLY A 685 -2.57 -7.79 15.42
C GLY A 685 -1.84 -8.02 14.11
N ARG A 686 -0.55 -7.70 14.11
CA ARG A 686 0.32 -7.94 12.97
C ARG A 686 1.03 -9.28 13.09
N VAL A 687 0.93 -10.08 12.05
CA VAL A 687 1.59 -11.38 11.90
C VAL A 687 2.48 -11.30 10.67
N VAL A 688 3.73 -11.73 10.83
CA VAL A 688 4.72 -11.80 9.76
C VAL A 688 5.28 -13.21 9.74
N ASP A 689 5.33 -13.83 8.57
CA ASP A 689 5.92 -15.15 8.35
C ASP A 689 6.78 -15.12 7.08
N GLN A 690 7.93 -15.79 7.12
CA GLN A 690 8.84 -15.90 6.00
C GLN A 690 9.45 -17.30 5.97
N GLY A 691 9.69 -17.83 4.78
CA GLY A 691 10.25 -19.17 4.66
C GLY A 691 10.74 -19.50 3.25
N GLY A 692 11.36 -20.67 3.12
CA GLY A 692 11.92 -21.19 1.88
C GLY A 692 13.41 -20.92 1.70
N THR A 693 13.91 -21.02 0.47
CA THR A 693 15.31 -20.71 0.14
C THR A 693 15.57 -19.21 0.30
N THR A 694 16.78 -18.79 0.67
CA THR A 694 17.17 -17.36 0.70
C THR A 694 17.24 -16.82 -0.73
N LEU A 695 16.09 -16.60 -1.37
CA LEU A 695 16.06 -15.82 -2.61
C LEU A 695 16.34 -14.38 -2.21
N ASP A 696 17.39 -13.82 -2.79
CA ASP A 696 17.66 -12.40 -2.66
C ASP A 696 16.57 -11.66 -3.45
N PHE A 697 15.54 -11.17 -2.75
CA PHE A 697 14.51 -10.30 -3.33
C PHE A 697 15.13 -9.02 -3.93
N ASP A 698 16.41 -8.75 -3.65
CA ASP A 698 17.24 -7.70 -4.23
C ASP A 698 18.12 -8.21 -5.39
N ASN A 699 17.54 -8.93 -6.35
CA ASN A 699 18.29 -9.28 -7.55
C ASN A 699 18.59 -8.02 -8.40
N ILE A 700 19.58 -8.14 -9.30
CA ILE A 700 20.02 -7.06 -10.20
C ILE A 700 18.84 -6.48 -10.98
N ALA A 701 17.82 -7.28 -11.30
CA ALA A 701 16.68 -6.82 -12.04
C ALA A 701 15.74 -5.93 -11.22
N THR A 702 15.49 -6.26 -9.96
CA THR A 702 14.76 -5.39 -9.04
C THR A 702 15.49 -4.06 -8.87
N ARG A 703 16.82 -4.07 -8.72
CA ARG A 703 17.65 -2.84 -8.70
C ARG A 703 17.52 -2.05 -10.00
N ALA A 704 17.62 -2.73 -11.14
CA ALA A 704 17.53 -2.15 -12.47
C ALA A 704 16.16 -1.54 -12.79
N GLN A 705 15.08 -1.93 -12.10
CA GLN A 705 13.75 -1.34 -12.28
C GLN A 705 13.51 -0.08 -11.44
N ARG A 706 14.29 0.16 -10.38
CA ARG A 706 14.03 1.26 -9.44
C ARG A 706 14.05 2.60 -10.14
N ARG A 707 12.91 3.27 -10.25
CA ARG A 707 12.83 4.64 -10.80
C ARG A 707 13.71 5.60 -10.01
N VAL A 708 13.88 5.36 -8.71
CA VAL A 708 14.90 5.99 -7.88
C VAL A 708 15.50 4.89 -7.01
N GLU A 709 16.82 4.72 -7.02
CA GLU A 709 17.48 3.60 -6.32
C GLU A 709 17.22 3.54 -4.81
N PHE A 710 16.68 4.64 -4.27
CA PHE A 710 16.33 4.81 -2.87
C PHE A 710 14.85 5.15 -2.60
N ASP A 711 14.02 5.52 -3.60
CA ASP A 711 12.56 5.68 -3.40
C ASP A 711 11.88 4.31 -3.58
N GLN A 712 11.72 3.59 -2.48
CA GLN A 712 10.77 2.48 -2.43
C GLN A 712 9.53 2.95 -1.66
N GLU A 713 8.37 2.87 -2.30
CA GLU A 713 7.09 2.88 -1.59
C GLU A 713 6.96 1.52 -0.88
N GLY A 714 6.81 1.51 0.44
CA GLY A 714 6.74 0.28 1.23
C GLY A 714 8.11 -0.24 1.69
N ARG A 715 8.16 -1.55 2.01
CA ARG A 715 9.26 -2.18 2.76
C ARG A 715 10.61 -2.11 2.03
N ARG A 716 11.63 -1.53 2.67
CA ARG A 716 13.03 -1.76 2.31
C ARG A 716 13.50 -3.12 2.87
N ILE A 717 12.94 -4.23 2.38
CA ILE A 717 13.34 -5.61 2.79
C ILE A 717 14.85 -5.82 2.58
N GLN A 718 15.40 -5.08 1.63
CA GLN A 718 16.72 -5.22 1.02
C GLN A 718 17.82 -4.49 1.81
N ASP A 719 17.38 -3.63 2.72
CA ASP A 719 18.19 -2.90 3.70
C ASP A 719 18.19 -3.67 5.04
N SER A 720 18.04 -5.00 5.00
CA SER A 720 18.32 -5.81 6.18
C SER A 720 19.83 -5.97 6.30
N ASP A 721 20.39 -5.52 7.41
CA ASP A 721 21.80 -5.73 7.65
C ASP A 721 22.03 -7.24 7.82
N LYS A 722 22.65 -7.86 6.81
CA LYS A 722 22.91 -9.32 6.77
C LYS A 722 23.81 -9.77 7.93
N MET A 723 24.57 -8.85 8.54
CA MET A 723 25.38 -9.10 9.73
C MET A 723 24.59 -8.89 11.03
N ALA A 724 23.40 -8.30 10.95
CA ALA A 724 22.56 -7.99 12.10
C ALA A 724 21.67 -9.17 12.53
N VAL A 725 22.24 -10.36 12.68
CA VAL A 725 21.47 -11.58 12.97
C VAL A 725 21.51 -11.91 14.46
N VAL A 726 20.33 -12.20 15.02
CA VAL A 726 20.17 -12.79 16.36
C VAL A 726 20.14 -14.32 16.20
N HIS A 727 21.19 -14.99 16.66
CA HIS A 727 21.27 -16.45 16.71
C HIS A 727 20.80 -16.97 18.07
N ASP A 728 20.31 -18.21 18.08
CA ASP A 728 20.03 -18.98 19.29
C ASP A 728 19.21 -18.23 20.36
N LEU A 729 18.15 -17.53 19.94
CA LEU A 729 17.21 -16.90 20.87
C LEU A 729 16.52 -17.99 21.69
N ASP A 730 16.87 -18.08 22.95
CA ASP A 730 16.32 -19.01 23.90
C ASP A 730 15.72 -18.29 25.11
N ILE A 731 14.74 -18.95 25.72
CA ILE A 731 13.92 -18.36 26.76
C ILE A 731 13.80 -19.35 27.90
N GLU A 732 14.33 -18.96 29.05
CA GLU A 732 14.32 -19.71 30.29
C GLU A 732 13.46 -18.97 31.30
N VAL A 733 12.42 -19.64 31.80
CA VAL A 733 11.66 -19.14 32.95
C VAL A 733 12.53 -19.41 34.17
N LEU A 734 12.96 -18.36 34.87
CA LEU A 734 13.82 -18.50 36.05
C LEU A 734 13.01 -18.82 37.29
N ASN A 735 11.89 -18.14 37.45
CA ASN A 735 10.90 -18.38 38.51
C ASN A 735 9.55 -17.81 38.08
N ASP A 736 8.60 -17.83 39.01
CA ASP A 736 7.23 -17.37 38.85
C ASP A 736 7.02 -15.97 38.27
N ASN A 737 8.01 -15.10 38.38
CA ASN A 737 7.94 -13.73 37.88
C ASN A 737 9.10 -13.38 36.94
N LYS A 738 10.18 -14.17 36.86
CA LYS A 738 11.38 -13.78 36.10
C LYS A 738 11.59 -14.65 34.88
N LEU A 739 11.98 -14.01 33.79
CA LEU A 739 12.29 -14.66 32.53
C LEU A 739 13.64 -14.20 32.00
N ARG A 740 14.50 -15.14 31.61
CA ARG A 740 15.79 -14.87 30.97
C ARG A 740 15.67 -15.13 29.46
N LEU A 741 16.00 -14.12 28.67
CA LEU A 741 16.24 -14.25 27.24
C LEU A 741 17.74 -14.38 27.02
N SER A 742 18.18 -15.48 26.43
CA SER A 742 19.57 -15.72 26.04
C SER A 742 19.67 -15.69 24.52
N PHE A 743 20.67 -15.01 23.97
CA PHE A 743 20.82 -14.89 22.51
C PHE A 743 22.27 -14.59 22.12
N VAL A 744 22.62 -14.93 20.88
CA VAL A 744 23.97 -14.73 20.33
C VAL A 744 23.93 -13.66 19.24
N LEU A 745 24.81 -12.68 19.34
CA LEU A 745 24.94 -11.57 18.40
C LEU A 745 26.18 -11.73 17.53
N SER A 746 26.01 -11.67 16.21
CA SER A 746 27.12 -11.72 15.24
C SER A 746 28.00 -10.46 15.22
N LYS A 747 27.49 -9.34 15.74
CA LYS A 747 28.19 -8.06 15.84
C LYS A 747 27.55 -7.22 16.94
N THR A 748 28.31 -6.29 17.52
CA THR A 748 27.79 -5.29 18.47
C THR A 748 26.72 -4.40 17.80
N PRO A 749 25.46 -4.42 18.28
CA PRO A 749 24.36 -3.66 17.69
C PRO A 749 24.47 -2.17 18.04
N LEU A 750 23.88 -1.29 17.22
CA LEU A 750 23.55 0.07 17.60
C LEU A 750 22.22 0.12 18.37
N GLN A 751 21.24 -0.69 17.97
CA GLN A 751 19.94 -0.76 18.64
C GLN A 751 19.41 -2.20 18.64
N LEU A 752 18.60 -2.52 19.65
CA LEU A 752 17.91 -3.79 19.81
C LEU A 752 16.40 -3.55 19.84
N PHE A 753 15.64 -4.36 19.10
CA PHE A 753 14.19 -4.40 19.14
C PHE A 753 13.75 -5.73 19.74
N ILE A 754 12.86 -5.67 20.73
CA ILE A 754 12.25 -6.85 21.34
C ILE A 754 10.74 -6.64 21.39
N GLN A 755 9.99 -7.65 21.00
CA GLN A 755 8.55 -7.71 21.14
C GLN A 755 8.16 -8.99 21.87
N LEU A 756 7.27 -8.87 22.84
CA LEU A 756 6.57 -9.99 23.46
C LEU A 756 5.10 -9.90 23.11
N ARG A 757 4.52 -11.03 22.71
CA ARG A 757 3.10 -11.15 22.39
C ARG A 757 2.51 -12.37 23.08
N VAL A 758 1.38 -12.20 23.76
CA VAL A 758 0.59 -13.32 24.27
C VAL A 758 0.00 -14.12 23.10
N ASP A 759 0.24 -15.44 23.10
CA ASP A 759 -0.15 -16.40 22.07
C ASP A 759 -0.93 -17.59 22.67
N ASN A 760 -1.88 -17.28 23.55
CA ASN A 760 -2.81 -18.25 24.12
C ASN A 760 -3.88 -18.67 23.13
N TRP A 761 -4.01 -19.96 22.88
CA TRP A 761 -5.08 -20.50 22.05
C TRP A 761 -6.46 -20.44 22.74
N TRP A 762 -6.52 -20.54 24.08
CA TRP A 762 -7.79 -20.53 24.85
C TRP A 762 -8.28 -19.15 25.32
N ARG A 763 -7.41 -18.13 25.38
CA ARG A 763 -7.81 -16.73 25.69
C ARG A 763 -8.00 -15.95 24.39
N LEU A 764 -9.19 -16.06 23.80
CA LEU A 764 -9.55 -15.48 22.49
C LEU A 764 -9.88 -13.96 22.53
N PHE A 765 -9.99 -13.34 23.73
CA PHE A 765 -10.69 -12.05 23.89
C PHE A 765 -9.93 -10.96 24.66
N HIS A 766 -8.65 -11.15 24.96
CA HIS A 766 -7.77 -10.03 25.33
C HIS A 766 -6.94 -9.77 24.07
N GLY A 767 -7.36 -8.80 23.27
CA GLY A 767 -6.66 -8.39 22.05
C GLY A 767 -5.18 -8.26 22.38
N GLY A 768 -4.38 -9.10 21.75
CA GLY A 768 -3.11 -9.59 22.27
C GLY A 768 -2.32 -8.50 22.97
N GLU A 769 -2.18 -8.63 24.30
CA GLU A 769 -1.20 -7.85 25.04
C GLU A 769 0.13 -8.09 24.35
N GLN A 770 0.54 -7.07 23.62
CA GLN A 770 1.80 -7.00 22.94
C GLN A 770 2.52 -5.82 23.53
N SER A 771 3.76 -6.06 23.90
CA SER A 771 4.66 -5.02 24.32
C SER A 771 5.87 -5.11 23.41
N ALA A 772 6.28 -3.96 22.88
CA ALA A 772 7.42 -3.85 22.00
C ALA A 772 8.30 -2.72 22.52
N LEU A 773 9.61 -2.94 22.47
CA LEU A 773 10.59 -2.05 23.04
C LEU A 773 11.77 -1.92 22.08
N LEU A 774 12.18 -0.68 21.83
CA LEU A 774 13.34 -0.34 21.01
C LEU A 774 14.38 0.33 21.90
N ILE A 775 15.54 -0.28 22.09
CA ILE A 775 16.61 0.23 22.95
C ILE A 775 17.83 0.63 22.12
N ASP A 776 18.36 1.82 22.39
CA ASP A 776 19.69 2.24 21.93
C ASP A 776 20.77 1.49 22.74
N ASN A 777 21.63 0.70 22.09
CA ASN A 777 22.70 -0.03 22.75
C ASN A 777 23.83 0.93 23.16
N LYS A 778 23.93 1.24 24.46
CA LYS A 778 24.98 2.09 25.03
C LYS A 778 26.29 1.33 25.32
N GLY A 779 26.49 0.17 24.69
CA GLY A 779 27.63 -0.72 24.91
C GLY A 779 27.35 -1.88 25.88
N GLU A 780 26.10 -2.04 26.30
CA GLU A 780 25.62 -3.13 27.16
C GLU A 780 25.67 -4.49 26.42
N TYR A 781 25.32 -4.49 25.13
CA TYR A 781 25.31 -5.69 24.30
C TYR A 781 26.53 -5.73 23.40
N LYS A 782 27.21 -6.88 23.35
CA LYS A 782 28.44 -7.09 22.55
C LYS A 782 28.28 -8.28 21.62
N GLU A 783 29.16 -8.39 20.63
CA GLU A 783 29.33 -9.62 19.85
C GLU A 783 29.52 -10.84 20.78
N GLY A 784 28.81 -11.94 20.49
CA GLY A 784 28.79 -13.15 21.31
C GLY A 784 27.48 -13.34 22.10
N VAL A 785 27.56 -14.06 23.21
CA VAL A 785 26.40 -14.42 24.05
C VAL A 785 25.97 -13.24 24.91
N ASN A 786 24.67 -12.94 24.90
CA ASN A 786 24.05 -11.88 25.68
C ASN A 786 22.81 -12.42 26.40
N THR A 787 22.44 -11.77 27.51
CA THR A 787 21.26 -12.15 28.30
C THR A 787 20.48 -10.93 28.75
N ILE A 788 19.15 -11.02 28.72
CA ILE A 788 18.23 -10.04 29.30
C ILE A 788 17.35 -10.75 30.32
N VAL A 789 17.15 -10.13 31.49
CA VAL A 789 16.20 -10.62 32.50
C VAL A 789 15.01 -9.68 32.54
N LEU A 790 13.82 -10.23 32.30
CA LEU A 790 12.56 -9.53 32.47
C LEU A 790 12.04 -9.82 33.87
N ASP A 791 11.90 -8.77 34.67
CA ASP A 791 11.39 -8.83 36.03
C ASP A 791 10.23 -7.83 36.19
N PRO A 792 8.97 -8.29 36.29
CA PRO A 792 7.80 -7.44 36.51
C PRO A 792 7.87 -6.67 37.83
N ALA A 793 8.70 -7.09 38.80
CA ALA A 793 8.90 -6.37 40.04
C ALA A 793 9.87 -5.19 39.90
N ASP A 794 10.76 -5.21 38.90
CA ASP A 794 11.73 -4.15 38.64
C ASP A 794 11.11 -3.05 37.76
N THR A 795 10.31 -2.18 38.38
CA THR A 795 9.63 -1.06 37.69
C THR A 795 10.59 0.01 37.16
N GLY A 796 11.83 0.06 37.66
CA GLY A 796 12.89 0.94 37.19
C GLY A 796 13.63 0.40 35.96
N SER A 797 13.46 -0.89 35.64
CA SER A 797 14.09 -1.53 34.50
C SER A 797 13.64 -0.92 33.18
N PRO A 798 14.54 -0.72 32.18
CA PRO A 798 14.12 -0.40 30.82
C PRO A 798 13.26 -1.52 30.20
N TRP A 799 13.29 -2.72 30.79
CA TRP A 799 12.54 -3.90 30.37
C TRP A 799 11.14 -4.01 30.99
N TYR A 800 10.81 -3.18 31.97
CA TYR A 800 9.52 -3.24 32.68
C TYR A 800 8.30 -3.24 31.74
N PRO A 801 8.25 -2.46 30.64
CA PRO A 801 7.13 -2.50 29.72
C PRO A 801 6.88 -3.88 29.09
N LEU A 802 7.95 -4.66 28.87
CA LEU A 802 7.87 -6.03 28.37
C LEU A 802 7.54 -7.01 29.50
N ALA A 803 8.13 -6.82 30.69
CA ALA A 803 7.94 -7.70 31.81
C ALA A 803 6.51 -7.65 32.37
N ARG A 804 5.88 -6.47 32.42
CA ARG A 804 4.53 -6.29 33.01
C ARG A 804 3.39 -7.04 32.30
N ILE A 805 3.59 -7.47 31.05
CA ILE A 805 2.59 -8.26 30.30
C ILE A 805 2.76 -9.77 30.51
N LEU A 806 3.75 -10.18 31.30
CA LEU A 806 3.94 -11.57 31.70
C LEU A 806 2.89 -11.90 32.78
N GLU A 807 2.01 -12.83 32.45
CA GLU A 807 1.06 -13.44 33.36
C GLU A 807 1.25 -14.95 33.30
N LYS A 808 1.01 -15.60 34.45
CA LYS A 808 1.15 -17.05 34.60
C LYS A 808 0.22 -17.81 33.67
N ASP A 809 0.66 -19.00 33.28
CA ASP A 809 0.01 -19.95 32.38
C ASP A 809 -0.17 -19.47 30.94
N ASN A 810 0.24 -18.25 30.61
CA ASN A 810 0.16 -17.75 29.25
C ASN A 810 1.29 -18.32 28.38
N VAL A 811 0.96 -18.58 27.12
CA VAL A 811 1.92 -18.86 26.04
C VAL A 811 2.29 -17.52 25.42
N TYR A 812 3.57 -17.33 25.13
CA TYR A 812 4.11 -16.11 24.56
C TYR A 812 4.93 -16.43 23.31
N VAL A 813 5.04 -15.44 22.43
CA VAL A 813 6.03 -15.39 21.36
C VAL A 813 6.90 -14.16 21.60
N ALA A 814 8.19 -14.39 21.82
CA ALA A 814 9.18 -13.33 21.77
C ALA A 814 9.72 -13.21 20.35
N SER A 815 9.85 -11.97 19.88
CA SER A 815 10.47 -11.63 18.60
C SER A 815 11.59 -10.64 18.88
N MET A 816 12.78 -10.88 18.32
CA MET A 816 13.94 -10.03 18.49
C MET A 816 14.58 -9.70 17.15
N ALA A 817 14.98 -8.45 16.96
CA ALA A 817 15.75 -8.00 15.82
C ALA A 817 16.77 -6.94 16.27
N LEU A 818 17.82 -6.71 15.49
CA LEU A 818 18.82 -5.69 15.79
C LEU A 818 19.21 -4.90 14.54
N THR A 819 19.85 -3.75 14.76
CA THR A 819 20.46 -2.94 13.71
C THR A 819 21.85 -2.52 14.14
N ASN A 820 22.84 -2.59 13.24
CA ASN A 820 24.20 -2.10 13.51
C ASN A 820 24.41 -0.63 13.12
N ASP A 821 23.49 -0.03 12.37
CA ASP A 821 23.61 1.35 11.87
C ASP A 821 22.40 2.25 12.14
N GLY A 822 21.33 1.70 12.74
CA GLY A 822 20.10 2.42 13.11
C GLY A 822 19.08 2.53 11.97
N SER A 823 19.44 2.12 10.76
CA SER A 823 18.59 2.17 9.58
C SER A 823 18.21 0.77 9.08
N HIS A 824 19.11 -0.19 9.21
CA HIS A 824 19.03 -1.49 8.58
C HIS A 824 18.85 -2.60 9.62
N TRP A 825 17.72 -3.31 9.57
CA TRP A 825 17.34 -4.30 10.58
C TRP A 825 17.56 -5.71 10.06
N GLY A 826 18.28 -6.55 10.81
CA GLY A 826 18.49 -7.93 10.40
C GLY A 826 17.25 -8.81 10.62
N ALA A 827 17.41 -10.11 10.33
CA ALA A 827 16.33 -11.08 10.42
C ALA A 827 15.74 -11.17 11.83
N VAL A 828 14.41 -11.29 11.92
CA VAL A 828 13.70 -11.45 13.18
C VAL A 828 13.88 -12.88 13.67
N SER A 829 14.46 -13.04 14.85
CA SER A 829 14.48 -14.30 15.57
C SER A 829 13.25 -14.40 16.46
N THR A 830 12.52 -15.52 16.40
CA THR A 830 11.31 -15.72 17.19
C THR A 830 11.39 -16.98 18.04
N LYS A 831 10.88 -16.92 19.27
CA LYS A 831 10.81 -18.05 20.18
C LYS A 831 9.46 -18.07 20.88
N ARG A 832 8.76 -19.20 20.73
CA ARG A 832 7.52 -19.48 21.46
C ARG A 832 7.84 -20.18 22.77
N PHE A 833 7.24 -19.75 23.87
CA PHE A 833 7.43 -20.33 25.19
C PHE A 833 6.14 -20.26 26.02
N ARG A 834 6.05 -21.05 27.09
CA ARG A 834 4.96 -20.96 28.07
C ARG A 834 5.53 -20.45 29.39
N PHE A 835 4.88 -19.47 29.98
CA PHE A 835 5.25 -18.92 31.28
C PHE A 835 4.55 -19.73 32.38
N LEU A 836 5.21 -20.80 32.83
CA LEU A 836 4.67 -21.76 33.81
C LEU A 836 5.13 -21.45 35.23
N TYR A 837 4.34 -21.91 36.20
CA TYR A 837 4.76 -22.03 37.59
C TYR A 837 5.95 -22.99 37.67
N LEU A 838 7.08 -22.51 38.20
CA LEU A 838 8.13 -23.40 38.64
C LEU A 838 7.86 -23.63 40.13
N PRO A 839 7.60 -24.88 40.56
CA PRO A 839 7.53 -25.15 41.98
C PRO A 839 8.84 -24.67 42.61
N GLU A 840 8.73 -23.82 43.64
CA GLU A 840 9.88 -23.39 44.44
C GLU A 840 10.66 -24.65 44.81
N ASP A 841 11.95 -24.68 44.45
CA ASP A 841 12.80 -25.81 44.79
C ASP A 841 12.81 -25.88 46.32
N PRO A 842 12.29 -26.96 46.94
CA PRO A 842 12.09 -27.01 48.39
C PRO A 842 13.40 -26.90 49.19
N ASP A 843 14.54 -26.84 48.51
CA ASP A 843 15.89 -26.73 49.06
C ASP A 843 16.44 -25.28 49.09
N ASP A 844 15.73 -24.26 48.58
CA ASP A 844 16.19 -22.85 48.57
C ASP A 844 15.84 -22.06 49.88
N ASP A 845 15.21 -22.72 50.85
CA ASP A 845 14.86 -22.15 52.18
C ASP A 845 15.88 -22.49 53.31
N GLU A 846 17.08 -23.02 52.98
CA GLU A 846 18.17 -23.27 53.95
C GLU A 846 19.25 -22.18 54.05
#